data_AF-A0A2I1GQC3-F1
#
_entry.id   AF-A0A2I1GQC3-F1
#
_cell.length_a   1.000
_cell.length_b   1.000
_cell.length_c   1.000
_cell.angle_alpha   90.00
_cell.angle_beta   90.00
_cell.angle_gamma   90.00
#
_symmetry.space_group_name_H-M   'P 1'
#
loop_
_entity.id
_entity.type
_entity.pdbx_description
1 polymer ?
#
loop_
_entity_poly.entity_id
_entity_poly.type
_entity_poly.pdbx_seq_one_letter_code
_entity_poly.pdbx_strand_id
1 'polypeptide(L)'
;MDIPKYNGNIHPDEWINDIQRYLELRHKDEYGGYYLNTAIALVDSNIISLPAEINSFEELSNALKEDISFTLFKCANKRLLQSLKYIPEREGGNTSKFISNFRKLCYNSEINDIEEQKNYFYRLLPNNEYYNYFLTEFFKRKEKIKSMSDLVKEFTEIVTDETNLVRNESIVALKHFATGKYLSSIGNLHYKTGSRYQLVFAGSPEPDPNALWKIKFDKELAIYNKTSISLQHINSGNVLGLYCYCKRKYDIYTYKSPITELTEVCCGGNEISWKFNHSKLENHQGYLMSNDTINLSITIEYDNSQNLFLRSHDVQFTIGNDTFQEVVCHSERLGGNDEDYDDDYLNFAISLVDSSIISLPTKINSFEELRNALKEDISFTVFKCTNKRLLESLKYIPEKEGGNTSKFISDFRKLCYDSEINDIEEQKNYFSNALYYNDRYSYLSEFINRRKKINSMNDLIKEFTEIIADELNLIRNESIIALKHVATGKYLSSIEDLCYTTGSGLQLVFAGSSEPDLNSLWIIKFRGETAIYNGTLIELRHIESGRNLGLCYFAPKVHTYYKSPITEHTEVYCGKDDYCEWRFKHSKSENHEGYLKSYDTINLAMKKTYDSEEVFLRSHDVRFTIGNDTFQEVVCHNESLGGNDEWRIELICKNKLGYEL
;
A
#
# COMPACT_ATOMS: atom_id res chain seq x y z
N MET A 1 29.53 25.23 2.40
CA MET A 1 29.19 23.83 2.66
C MET A 1 30.48 23.03 2.48
N ASP A 2 30.73 22.00 3.28
CA ASP A 2 31.76 21.01 2.92
C ASP A 2 31.21 20.09 1.83
N ILE A 3 32.09 19.49 1.03
CA ILE A 3 31.69 18.37 0.18
C ILE A 3 31.46 17.17 1.11
N PRO A 4 30.27 16.54 1.13
CA PRO A 4 30.10 15.28 1.83
C PRO A 4 31.01 14.23 1.19
N LYS A 5 31.89 13.61 1.99
CA LYS A 5 32.66 12.46 1.53
C LYS A 5 31.71 11.31 1.15
N TYR A 6 32.08 10.51 0.15
CA TYR A 6 31.33 9.27 -0.10
C TYR A 6 31.60 8.26 1.02
N ASN A 7 30.53 7.86 1.71
CA ASN A 7 30.55 6.91 2.83
C ASN A 7 29.55 5.75 2.65
N GLY A 8 28.91 5.65 1.47
CA GLY A 8 27.88 4.67 1.14
C GLY A 8 26.45 5.02 1.59
N ASN A 9 26.14 6.27 1.96
CA ASN A 9 24.79 6.70 2.35
C ASN A 9 23.95 7.35 1.23
N ILE A 10 24.48 7.37 0.01
CA ILE A 10 23.96 8.02 -1.21
C ILE A 10 24.27 7.12 -2.42
N HIS A 11 23.58 7.30 -3.55
CA HIS A 11 23.87 6.52 -4.76
C HIS A 11 25.20 6.99 -5.40
N PRO A 12 26.12 6.10 -5.84
CA PRO A 12 27.40 6.48 -6.44
C PRO A 12 27.29 7.49 -7.57
N ASP A 13 26.37 7.25 -8.51
CA ASP A 13 26.16 8.16 -9.64
C ASP A 13 25.54 9.50 -9.19
N GLU A 14 24.71 9.53 -8.14
CA GLU A 14 24.15 10.78 -7.61
C GLU A 14 25.28 11.62 -6.97
N TRP A 15 26.11 10.99 -6.15
CA TRP A 15 27.25 11.64 -5.52
C TRP A 15 28.32 12.09 -6.54
N ILE A 16 28.62 11.29 -7.57
CA ILE A 16 29.55 11.68 -8.64
C ILE A 16 29.01 12.88 -9.43
N ASN A 17 27.70 12.93 -9.72
CA ASN A 17 27.09 14.09 -10.38
C ASN A 17 27.13 15.35 -9.48
N ASP A 18 26.87 15.20 -8.17
CA ASP A 18 27.00 16.30 -7.20
C ASP A 18 28.44 16.82 -7.13
N ILE A 19 29.43 15.92 -7.10
CA ILE A 19 30.87 16.23 -7.14
C ILE A 19 31.24 16.97 -8.43
N GLN A 20 30.81 16.47 -9.59
CA GLN A 20 31.11 17.06 -10.90
C GLN A 20 30.53 18.46 -11.03
N ARG A 21 29.21 18.62 -10.81
CA ARG A 21 28.53 19.93 -10.80
C ARG A 21 29.19 20.91 -9.84
N TYR A 22 29.55 20.43 -8.65
CA TYR A 22 30.22 21.25 -7.65
C TYR A 22 31.60 21.76 -8.13
N LEU A 23 32.36 20.94 -8.86
CA LEU A 23 33.67 21.32 -9.40
C LEU A 23 33.56 22.23 -10.64
N GLU A 24 32.61 21.96 -11.55
CA GLU A 24 32.28 22.80 -12.71
C GLU A 24 31.87 24.23 -12.31
N LEU A 25 31.11 24.37 -11.22
CA LEU A 25 30.72 25.67 -10.66
C LEU A 25 31.90 26.47 -10.05
N ARG A 26 33.09 25.87 -9.98
CA ARG A 26 34.28 26.43 -9.29
C ARG A 26 35.46 26.65 -10.22
N HIS A 27 35.67 25.79 -11.23
CA HIS A 27 36.81 25.83 -12.15
C HIS A 27 36.32 25.95 -13.60
N LYS A 28 36.60 27.08 -14.25
CA LYS A 28 36.14 27.35 -15.63
C LYS A 28 37.10 26.93 -16.74
N ASP A 29 38.37 26.69 -16.41
CA ASP A 29 39.47 26.65 -17.39
C ASP A 29 40.36 25.39 -17.31
N GLU A 30 39.96 24.35 -16.55
CA GLU A 30 40.81 23.18 -16.25
C GLU A 30 40.26 21.84 -16.80
N TYR A 31 41.18 20.93 -17.16
CA TYR A 31 40.87 19.66 -17.83
C TYR A 31 40.28 18.61 -16.87
N GLY A 32 39.28 17.85 -17.35
CA GLY A 32 38.47 16.91 -16.54
C GLY A 32 39.22 15.77 -15.82
N GLY A 33 40.49 15.51 -16.16
CA GLY A 33 41.35 14.60 -15.38
C GLY A 33 41.65 15.09 -13.95
N TYR A 34 41.56 16.40 -13.69
CA TYR A 34 41.67 16.95 -12.34
C TYR A 34 40.47 16.50 -11.47
N TYR A 35 39.25 16.62 -12.00
CA TYR A 35 38.02 16.34 -11.27
C TYR A 35 37.89 14.89 -10.80
N LEU A 36 38.40 13.92 -11.58
CA LEU A 36 38.42 12.51 -11.17
C LEU A 36 39.33 12.27 -9.97
N ASN A 37 40.53 12.86 -9.96
CA ASN A 37 41.47 12.75 -8.84
C ASN A 37 40.91 13.39 -7.57
N THR A 38 40.24 14.55 -7.70
CA THR A 38 39.49 15.15 -6.59
C THR A 38 38.37 14.22 -6.11
N ALA A 39 37.56 13.64 -7.01
CA ALA A 39 36.51 12.70 -6.61
C ALA A 39 37.06 11.48 -5.83
N ILE A 40 38.17 10.88 -6.30
CA ILE A 40 38.85 9.77 -5.61
C ILE A 40 39.29 10.18 -4.19
N ALA A 41 39.87 11.38 -4.02
CA ALA A 41 40.27 11.91 -2.71
C ALA A 41 39.08 12.25 -1.76
N LEU A 42 37.88 12.37 -2.32
CA LEU A 42 36.64 12.65 -1.59
C LEU A 42 35.85 11.38 -1.23
N VAL A 43 36.23 10.21 -1.74
CA VAL A 43 35.80 8.92 -1.16
C VAL A 43 36.42 8.78 0.22
N ASP A 44 35.66 8.29 1.21
CA ASP A 44 36.23 8.07 2.53
C ASP A 44 37.01 6.74 2.60
N SER A 45 38.32 6.84 2.38
CA SER A 45 39.28 5.73 2.42
C SER A 45 39.31 4.93 3.73
N ASN A 46 38.74 5.47 4.82
CA ASN A 46 38.58 4.78 6.10
C ASN A 46 37.33 3.87 6.12
N ILE A 47 36.48 3.98 5.09
CA ILE A 47 35.15 3.39 4.99
C ILE A 47 35.04 2.49 3.75
N ILE A 48 35.64 2.88 2.62
CA ILE A 48 35.59 2.15 1.34
C ILE A 48 37.01 1.97 0.79
N SER A 49 37.31 0.76 0.29
CA SER A 49 38.57 0.44 -0.36
C SER A 49 38.41 0.50 -1.88
N LEU A 50 39.06 1.47 -2.53
CA LEU A 50 39.13 1.57 -3.98
C LEU A 50 40.24 0.66 -4.56
N PRO A 51 40.13 0.20 -5.82
CA PRO A 51 41.24 -0.40 -6.56
C PRO A 51 42.38 0.61 -6.78
N ALA A 52 43.58 0.10 -7.06
CA ALA A 52 44.81 0.89 -7.13
C ALA A 52 44.94 1.81 -8.35
N GLU A 53 44.09 1.63 -9.36
CA GLU A 53 44.04 2.45 -10.58
C GLU A 53 42.58 2.67 -10.97
N ILE A 54 42.20 3.92 -11.23
CA ILE A 54 40.86 4.35 -11.66
C ILE A 54 41.06 5.49 -12.66
N ASN A 55 40.75 5.25 -13.93
CA ASN A 55 41.02 6.15 -15.04
C ASN A 55 39.78 6.90 -15.55
N SER A 56 38.59 6.55 -15.07
CA SER A 56 37.33 7.23 -15.42
C SER A 56 36.35 7.33 -14.24
N PHE A 57 35.37 8.24 -14.36
CA PHE A 57 34.25 8.33 -13.43
C PHE A 57 33.33 7.10 -13.48
N GLU A 58 33.30 6.38 -14.60
CA GLU A 58 32.56 5.12 -14.75
C GLU A 58 33.24 4.00 -13.95
N GLU A 59 34.57 3.88 -14.03
CA GLU A 59 35.36 2.99 -13.16
C GLU A 59 35.19 3.35 -11.67
N LEU A 60 35.18 4.64 -11.32
CA LEU A 60 34.92 5.08 -9.94
C LEU A 60 33.52 4.67 -9.49
N SER A 61 32.48 4.91 -10.29
CA SER A 61 31.11 4.51 -9.94
C SER A 61 31.01 2.99 -9.76
N ASN A 62 31.55 2.22 -10.69
CA ASN A 62 31.54 0.76 -10.61
C ASN A 62 32.28 0.24 -9.36
N ALA A 63 33.46 0.77 -9.03
CA ALA A 63 34.17 0.42 -7.78
C ALA A 63 33.37 0.79 -6.52
N LEU A 64 32.67 1.93 -6.53
CA LEU A 64 31.79 2.36 -5.43
C LEU A 64 30.48 1.54 -5.35
N LYS A 65 30.07 0.88 -6.44
CA LYS A 65 28.93 -0.06 -6.49
C LYS A 65 29.30 -1.48 -6.08
N GLU A 66 30.55 -1.89 -6.28
CA GLU A 66 31.07 -3.18 -5.83
C GLU A 66 31.29 -3.24 -4.30
N ASP A 67 31.54 -2.10 -3.64
CA ASP A 67 31.66 -2.05 -2.18
C ASP A 67 30.34 -2.43 -1.47
N ILE A 68 30.46 -3.21 -0.39
CA ILE A 68 29.33 -3.73 0.40
C ILE A 68 28.40 -2.62 0.92
N SER A 69 28.90 -1.41 1.12
CA SER A 69 28.14 -0.24 1.56
C SER A 69 27.02 0.09 0.57
N PHE A 70 27.28 -0.01 -0.74
CA PHE A 70 26.25 0.22 -1.75
C PHE A 70 25.22 -0.92 -1.79
N THR A 71 25.64 -2.16 -1.53
CA THR A 71 24.71 -3.30 -1.40
C THR A 71 23.76 -3.11 -0.20
N LEU A 72 24.26 -2.67 0.96
CA LEU A 72 23.40 -2.28 2.09
C LEU A 72 22.49 -1.11 1.71
N PHE A 73 23.01 -0.06 1.06
CA PHE A 73 22.24 1.10 0.64
C PHE A 73 21.06 0.69 -0.25
N LYS A 74 21.28 -0.13 -1.29
CA LYS A 74 20.21 -0.66 -2.14
C LYS A 74 19.15 -1.42 -1.34
N CYS A 75 19.57 -2.30 -0.42
CA CYS A 75 18.67 -3.06 0.44
C CYS A 75 17.87 -2.19 1.42
N ALA A 76 18.48 -1.14 1.99
CA ALA A 76 17.80 -0.20 2.88
C ALA A 76 16.75 0.64 2.13
N ASN A 77 17.09 1.16 0.94
CA ASN A 77 16.12 1.87 0.10
C ASN A 77 14.98 0.93 -0.35
N LYS A 78 15.24 -0.38 -0.55
CA LYS A 78 14.21 -1.36 -0.92
C LYS A 78 13.25 -1.67 0.24
N ARG A 79 13.72 -1.65 1.49
CA ARG A 79 12.87 -1.69 2.69
C ARG A 79 12.07 -0.40 2.88
N LEU A 80 12.69 0.76 2.68
CA LEU A 80 12.00 2.05 2.74
C LEU A 80 10.89 2.12 1.68
N LEU A 81 11.15 1.64 0.45
CA LEU A 81 10.16 1.51 -0.62
C LEU A 81 8.97 0.62 -0.22
N GLN A 82 9.23 -0.53 0.42
CA GLN A 82 8.19 -1.42 0.94
C GLN A 82 7.42 -0.84 2.14
N SER A 83 8.00 0.11 2.87
CA SER A 83 7.35 0.80 4.00
C SER A 83 6.58 2.07 3.59
N LEU A 84 6.86 2.61 2.40
CA LEU A 84 6.24 3.81 1.88
C LEU A 84 4.74 3.55 1.64
N LYS A 85 3.91 4.54 1.95
CA LYS A 85 2.47 4.51 1.67
C LYS A 85 2.09 5.79 0.95
N TYR A 86 1.20 5.68 -0.03
CA TYR A 86 0.47 6.83 -0.53
C TYR A 86 -0.65 7.16 0.47
N ILE A 87 -0.68 8.41 0.90
CA ILE A 87 -1.78 9.00 1.65
C ILE A 87 -2.41 10.03 0.71
N PRO A 88 -3.74 9.97 0.45
CA PRO A 88 -4.44 10.97 -0.35
C PRO A 88 -4.33 12.37 0.25
N GLU A 89 -4.30 13.41 -0.57
CA GLU A 89 -4.13 14.80 -0.10
C GLU A 89 -5.32 15.26 0.76
N ARG A 90 -6.53 14.75 0.48
CA ARG A 90 -7.73 14.87 1.33
C ARG A 90 -7.55 14.37 2.77
N GLU A 91 -6.61 13.47 3.00
CA GLU A 91 -6.26 12.86 4.30
C GLU A 91 -4.98 13.49 4.91
N GLY A 92 -4.55 14.65 4.39
CA GLY A 92 -3.32 15.34 4.82
C GLY A 92 -2.05 14.82 4.15
N GLY A 93 -2.19 14.02 3.08
CA GLY A 93 -1.09 13.54 2.26
C GLY A 93 -0.44 14.61 1.37
N ASN A 94 0.57 14.19 0.59
CA ASN A 94 1.23 15.04 -0.41
C ASN A 94 1.79 14.18 -1.54
N THR A 95 1.22 14.31 -2.73
CA THR A 95 1.47 13.45 -3.90
C THR A 95 2.86 13.68 -4.46
N SER A 96 3.27 14.95 -4.62
CA SER A 96 4.61 15.30 -5.13
C SER A 96 5.72 14.71 -4.26
N LYS A 97 5.61 14.82 -2.93
CA LYS A 97 6.54 14.23 -1.97
C LYS A 97 6.52 12.70 -2.00
N PHE A 98 5.35 12.07 -2.11
CA PHE A 98 5.23 10.62 -2.27
C PHE A 98 5.91 10.14 -3.57
N ILE A 99 5.63 10.78 -4.71
CA ILE A 99 6.22 10.47 -6.02
C ILE A 99 7.74 10.70 -6.02
N SER A 100 8.21 11.80 -5.47
CA SER A 100 9.65 12.10 -5.33
C SER A 100 10.35 11.04 -4.48
N ASN A 101 9.75 10.65 -3.35
CA ASN A 101 10.26 9.57 -2.51
C ASN A 101 10.27 8.23 -3.26
N PHE A 102 9.17 7.85 -3.92
CA PHE A 102 9.07 6.61 -4.70
C PHE A 102 10.16 6.54 -5.78
N ARG A 103 10.29 7.59 -6.61
CA ARG A 103 11.31 7.68 -7.66
C ARG A 103 12.73 7.56 -7.11
N LYS A 104 13.04 8.30 -6.04
CA LYS A 104 14.37 8.25 -5.41
C LYS A 104 14.66 6.88 -4.79
N LEU A 105 13.68 6.24 -4.15
CA LEU A 105 13.84 4.92 -3.56
C LEU A 105 14.02 3.82 -4.62
N CYS A 106 13.27 3.85 -5.74
CA CYS A 106 13.49 2.93 -6.86
C CYS A 106 14.89 3.08 -7.47
N TYR A 107 15.32 4.32 -7.76
CA TYR A 107 16.65 4.65 -8.27
C TYR A 107 17.75 4.19 -7.31
N ASN A 108 17.67 4.55 -6.03
CA ASN A 108 18.62 4.18 -5.00
C ASN A 108 18.72 2.66 -4.75
N SER A 109 17.75 1.87 -5.19
CA SER A 109 17.75 0.40 -5.12
C SER A 109 18.13 -0.27 -6.45
N GLU A 110 18.46 0.49 -7.50
CA GLU A 110 18.63 0.03 -8.89
C GLU A 110 17.43 -0.78 -9.42
N ILE A 111 16.22 -0.47 -8.94
CA ILE A 111 14.95 -1.05 -9.44
C ILE A 111 14.59 -0.31 -10.72
N ASN A 112 15.25 -0.71 -11.81
CA ASN A 112 15.17 -0.08 -13.12
C ASN A 112 14.10 -0.71 -14.03
N ASP A 113 13.68 -1.94 -13.76
CA ASP A 113 12.61 -2.61 -14.52
C ASP A 113 11.23 -1.99 -14.23
N ILE A 114 10.47 -1.72 -15.28
CA ILE A 114 9.19 -1.02 -15.17
C ILE A 114 8.08 -1.90 -14.59
N GLU A 115 8.12 -3.23 -14.76
CA GLU A 115 7.14 -4.11 -14.12
C GLU A 115 7.44 -4.30 -12.62
N GLU A 116 8.71 -4.42 -12.22
CA GLU A 116 9.07 -4.37 -10.79
C GLU A 116 8.66 -3.02 -10.17
N GLN A 117 8.90 -1.88 -10.85
CA GLN A 117 8.42 -0.56 -10.40
C GLN A 117 6.89 -0.50 -10.24
N LYS A 118 6.11 -0.91 -11.25
CA LYS A 118 4.63 -0.94 -11.17
C LYS A 118 4.15 -1.84 -10.03
N ASN A 119 4.78 -3.00 -9.86
CA ASN A 119 4.40 -3.98 -8.83
C ASN A 119 4.79 -3.53 -7.41
N TYR A 120 5.82 -2.70 -7.24
CA TYR A 120 6.00 -1.95 -5.99
C TYR A 120 4.94 -0.89 -5.82
N PHE A 121 4.77 0.01 -6.80
CA PHE A 121 3.88 1.15 -6.72
C PHE A 121 2.45 0.76 -6.32
N TYR A 122 1.90 -0.27 -6.98
CA TYR A 122 0.57 -0.83 -6.68
C TYR A 122 0.40 -1.24 -5.21
N ARG A 123 1.46 -1.76 -4.55
CA ARG A 123 1.44 -2.16 -3.13
C ARG A 123 1.47 -0.97 -2.16
N LEU A 124 1.80 0.23 -2.62
CA LEU A 124 1.86 1.45 -1.80
C LEU A 124 0.54 2.21 -1.77
N LEU A 125 -0.40 1.87 -2.68
CA LEU A 125 -1.70 2.52 -2.80
C LEU A 125 -2.66 2.04 -1.69
N PRO A 126 -3.62 2.89 -1.24
CA PRO A 126 -4.65 2.50 -0.30
C PRO A 126 -5.45 1.28 -0.78
N ASN A 127 -5.54 0.26 0.08
CA ASN A 127 -6.43 -0.88 -0.06
C ASN A 127 -7.36 -0.91 1.16
N ASN A 128 -8.65 -0.70 0.94
CA ASN A 128 -9.68 -0.69 1.98
C ASN A 128 -10.96 -1.28 1.38
N GLU A 129 -11.65 -2.15 2.13
CA GLU A 129 -12.88 -2.84 1.70
C GLU A 129 -13.96 -1.87 1.16
N TYR A 130 -13.96 -0.62 1.64
CA TYR A 130 -14.88 0.44 1.21
C TYR A 130 -14.31 1.35 0.12
N TYR A 131 -12.98 1.37 -0.09
CA TYR A 131 -12.28 2.36 -0.89
C TYR A 131 -11.06 1.80 -1.66
N ASN A 132 -11.31 1.33 -2.89
CA ASN A 132 -10.28 0.79 -3.80
C ASN A 132 -10.14 1.60 -5.11
N TYR A 133 -10.44 2.90 -5.06
CA TYR A 133 -10.38 3.79 -6.23
C TYR A 133 -8.99 3.81 -6.89
N PHE A 134 -7.94 4.15 -6.12
CA PHE A 134 -6.57 4.26 -6.62
C PHE A 134 -6.05 2.95 -7.23
N LEU A 135 -6.31 1.81 -6.58
CA LEU A 135 -5.95 0.49 -7.10
C LEU A 135 -6.67 0.18 -8.42
N THR A 136 -7.96 0.48 -8.51
CA THR A 136 -8.80 0.19 -9.69
C THR A 136 -8.37 1.01 -10.90
N GLU A 137 -8.19 2.33 -10.75
CA GLU A 137 -7.77 3.19 -11.86
C GLU A 137 -6.29 2.97 -12.23
N PHE A 138 -5.40 2.72 -11.26
CA PHE A 138 -4.01 2.35 -11.57
C PHE A 138 -3.93 1.02 -12.31
N PHE A 139 -4.73 0.01 -11.93
CA PHE A 139 -4.76 -1.29 -12.62
C PHE A 139 -5.25 -1.14 -14.07
N LYS A 140 -6.34 -0.38 -14.31
CA LYS A 140 -6.82 -0.05 -15.67
C LYS A 140 -5.77 0.66 -16.53
N ARG A 141 -4.98 1.55 -15.91
CA ARG A 141 -3.95 2.37 -16.58
C ARG A 141 -2.59 1.65 -16.69
N LYS A 142 -2.36 0.55 -15.96
CA LYS A 142 -1.09 -0.20 -15.85
C LYS A 142 -0.44 -0.56 -17.20
N GLU A 143 -1.24 -1.01 -18.17
CA GLU A 143 -0.76 -1.45 -19.49
C GLU A 143 -0.27 -0.31 -20.39
N LYS A 144 -0.70 0.94 -20.12
CA LYS A 144 -0.20 2.12 -20.85
C LYS A 144 1.21 2.51 -20.43
N ILE A 145 1.52 2.31 -19.14
CA ILE A 145 2.76 2.75 -18.50
C ILE A 145 3.95 1.97 -19.08
N LYS A 146 4.88 2.66 -19.74
CA LYS A 146 6.09 2.06 -20.34
C LYS A 146 7.39 2.59 -19.72
N SER A 147 7.29 3.68 -18.96
CA SER A 147 8.40 4.35 -18.27
C SER A 147 7.92 4.92 -16.94
N MET A 148 8.88 5.29 -16.08
CA MET A 148 8.61 6.05 -14.86
C MET A 148 7.89 7.38 -15.15
N SER A 149 8.11 8.00 -16.32
CA SER A 149 7.42 9.24 -16.69
C SER A 149 5.94 9.02 -16.97
N ASP A 150 5.59 7.91 -17.62
CA ASP A 150 4.19 7.52 -17.85
C ASP A 150 3.50 7.15 -16.54
N LEU A 151 4.23 6.49 -15.62
CA LEU A 151 3.73 6.13 -14.29
C LEU A 151 3.35 7.37 -13.49
N VAL A 152 4.25 8.36 -13.44
CA VAL A 152 3.99 9.64 -12.77
C VAL A 152 2.82 10.35 -13.42
N LYS A 153 2.78 10.46 -14.76
CA LYS A 153 1.69 11.14 -15.47
C LYS A 153 0.32 10.49 -15.20
N GLU A 154 0.19 9.18 -15.48
CA GLU A 154 -1.08 8.47 -15.30
C GLU A 154 -1.51 8.46 -13.81
N PHE A 155 -0.57 8.51 -12.86
CA PHE A 155 -0.92 8.66 -11.44
C PHE A 155 -1.34 10.08 -11.06
N THR A 156 -0.69 11.13 -11.58
CA THR A 156 -1.16 12.50 -11.40
C THR A 156 -2.57 12.67 -11.94
N GLU A 157 -2.90 12.09 -13.10
CA GLU A 157 -4.27 12.03 -13.62
C GLU A 157 -5.23 11.35 -12.62
N ILE A 158 -4.89 10.17 -12.08
CA ILE A 158 -5.72 9.48 -11.06
C ILE A 158 -5.92 10.35 -9.80
N VAL A 159 -4.90 11.07 -9.34
CA VAL A 159 -5.03 11.95 -8.16
C VAL A 159 -5.92 13.15 -8.46
N THR A 160 -5.76 13.79 -9.62
CA THR A 160 -6.64 14.88 -10.07
C THR A 160 -8.08 14.40 -10.20
N ASP A 161 -8.32 13.24 -10.82
CA ASP A 161 -9.64 12.59 -10.88
C ASP A 161 -10.20 12.35 -9.45
N GLU A 162 -9.37 11.90 -8.50
CA GLU A 162 -9.79 11.61 -7.12
C GLU A 162 -10.26 12.85 -6.34
N THR A 163 -9.57 13.97 -6.47
CA THR A 163 -10.00 15.23 -5.81
C THR A 163 -11.40 15.66 -6.25
N ASN A 164 -11.79 15.33 -7.48
CA ASN A 164 -13.09 15.67 -8.03
C ASN A 164 -14.20 14.71 -7.59
N LEU A 165 -13.93 13.53 -7.02
CA LEU A 165 -14.97 12.55 -6.68
C LEU A 165 -16.06 13.10 -5.74
N VAL A 166 -17.32 12.84 -6.08
CA VAL A 166 -18.47 13.15 -5.22
C VAL A 166 -18.69 12.00 -4.25
N ARG A 167 -18.37 12.24 -2.98
CA ARG A 167 -18.51 11.27 -1.88
C ARG A 167 -19.89 11.35 -1.23
N ASN A 168 -20.28 10.32 -0.50
CA ASN A 168 -21.51 10.34 0.30
C ASN A 168 -21.50 11.51 1.29
N GLU A 169 -22.69 12.06 1.58
CA GLU A 169 -22.91 13.27 2.38
C GLU A 169 -22.26 14.58 1.84
N SER A 170 -21.62 14.58 0.65
CA SER A 170 -21.07 15.80 0.04
C SER A 170 -22.15 16.88 -0.16
N ILE A 171 -21.78 18.15 0.01
CA ILE A 171 -22.63 19.28 -0.36
C ILE A 171 -22.36 19.59 -1.84
N VAL A 172 -23.40 19.51 -2.67
CA VAL A 172 -23.35 19.73 -4.12
C VAL A 172 -24.33 20.83 -4.53
N ALA A 173 -24.02 21.52 -5.62
CA ALA A 173 -24.90 22.51 -6.25
C ALA A 173 -25.10 22.13 -7.72
N LEU A 174 -26.32 21.76 -8.10
CA LEU A 174 -26.63 21.21 -9.43
C LEU A 174 -26.91 22.35 -10.43
N LYS A 175 -25.94 22.65 -11.30
CA LYS A 175 -26.09 23.66 -12.35
C LYS A 175 -26.77 23.06 -13.58
N HIS A 176 -27.89 23.65 -14.01
CA HIS A 176 -28.55 23.25 -15.25
C HIS A 176 -27.76 23.76 -16.47
N PHE A 177 -27.19 22.83 -17.25
CA PHE A 177 -26.18 23.14 -18.27
C PHE A 177 -26.61 24.23 -19.26
N ALA A 178 -27.80 24.11 -19.84
CA ALA A 178 -28.24 24.99 -20.94
C ALA A 178 -28.63 26.41 -20.49
N THR A 179 -29.04 26.61 -19.23
CA THR A 179 -29.55 27.90 -18.72
C THR A 179 -28.62 28.54 -17.69
N GLY A 180 -27.55 27.84 -17.28
CA GLY A 180 -26.54 28.33 -16.35
C GLY A 180 -27.01 28.52 -14.91
N LYS A 181 -28.27 28.20 -14.59
CA LYS A 181 -28.89 28.41 -13.27
C LYS A 181 -28.81 27.16 -12.40
N TYR A 182 -28.74 27.34 -11.09
CA TYR A 182 -28.70 26.23 -10.14
C TYR A 182 -30.10 25.74 -9.74
N LEU A 183 -30.23 24.43 -9.50
CA LEU A 183 -31.41 23.82 -8.92
C LEU A 183 -31.58 24.31 -7.47
N SER A 184 -32.71 24.95 -7.18
CA SER A 184 -32.96 25.65 -5.93
C SER A 184 -34.30 25.31 -5.30
N SER A 185 -34.41 25.47 -3.98
CA SER A 185 -35.67 25.32 -3.24
C SER A 185 -35.71 26.23 -2.02
N ILE A 186 -36.89 26.76 -1.64
CA ILE A 186 -37.04 27.67 -0.49
C ILE A 186 -37.89 27.00 0.59
N GLY A 187 -37.40 26.98 1.83
CA GLY A 187 -38.12 26.44 2.97
C GLY A 187 -39.46 27.15 3.18
N ASN A 188 -40.53 26.36 3.38
CA ASN A 188 -41.92 26.82 3.51
C ASN A 188 -42.57 27.44 2.25
N LEU A 189 -41.86 27.56 1.11
CA LEU A 189 -42.47 27.95 -0.16
C LEU A 189 -43.01 26.69 -0.87
N HIS A 190 -44.29 26.70 -1.21
CA HIS A 190 -45.01 25.52 -1.72
C HIS A 190 -45.74 25.83 -3.05
N TYR A 191 -45.95 24.81 -3.89
CA TYR A 191 -46.81 24.93 -5.07
C TYR A 191 -48.26 25.30 -4.67
N LYS A 192 -48.88 26.23 -5.41
CA LYS A 192 -50.30 26.59 -5.23
C LYS A 192 -51.26 25.58 -5.87
N THR A 193 -50.81 24.97 -6.97
CA THR A 193 -51.43 23.89 -7.74
C THR A 193 -50.71 22.57 -7.46
N GLY A 194 -51.02 21.51 -8.23
CA GLY A 194 -50.26 20.27 -8.20
C GLY A 194 -50.25 19.59 -6.84
N SER A 195 -49.07 19.15 -6.40
CA SER A 195 -48.88 18.38 -5.16
C SER A 195 -49.04 19.22 -3.88
N ARG A 196 -48.84 20.54 -3.97
CA ARG A 196 -48.67 21.47 -2.84
C ARG A 196 -47.48 21.18 -1.92
N TYR A 197 -46.51 20.38 -2.35
CA TYR A 197 -45.24 20.20 -1.65
C TYR A 197 -44.28 21.38 -1.86
N GLN A 198 -43.13 21.34 -1.19
CA GLN A 198 -42.14 22.42 -1.23
C GLN A 198 -41.60 22.61 -2.67
N LEU A 199 -41.54 23.87 -3.10
CA LEU A 199 -41.24 24.31 -4.46
C LEU A 199 -39.81 23.95 -4.89
N VAL A 200 -39.64 23.48 -6.13
CA VAL A 200 -38.33 23.32 -6.79
C VAL A 200 -38.31 24.16 -8.06
N PHE A 201 -37.21 24.89 -8.28
CA PHE A 201 -37.06 25.84 -9.40
C PHE A 201 -35.59 25.98 -9.81
N ALA A 202 -35.32 26.60 -10.96
CA ALA A 202 -33.97 27.02 -11.34
C ALA A 202 -33.75 28.48 -10.90
N GLY A 203 -32.85 28.69 -9.95
CA GLY A 203 -32.62 29.95 -9.25
C GLY A 203 -31.60 30.88 -9.93
N SER A 204 -30.63 31.33 -9.14
CA SER A 204 -29.54 32.21 -9.58
C SER A 204 -28.55 31.48 -10.53
N PRO A 205 -27.85 32.20 -11.43
CA PRO A 205 -26.68 31.68 -12.17
C PRO A 205 -25.42 31.51 -11.30
N GLU A 206 -25.44 32.02 -10.07
CA GLU A 206 -24.45 31.80 -9.00
C GLU A 206 -25.09 30.95 -7.89
N PRO A 207 -24.36 30.03 -7.23
CA PRO A 207 -24.94 29.15 -6.23
C PRO A 207 -25.18 29.88 -4.89
N ASP A 208 -26.44 30.16 -4.57
CA ASP A 208 -26.86 30.70 -3.27
C ASP A 208 -27.21 29.57 -2.26
N PRO A 209 -27.43 29.86 -0.95
CA PRO A 209 -27.71 28.82 0.05
C PRO A 209 -28.93 27.92 -0.26
N ASN A 210 -29.89 28.38 -1.06
CA ASN A 210 -31.06 27.61 -1.48
C ASN A 210 -30.76 26.65 -2.64
N ALA A 211 -29.56 26.75 -3.24
CA ALA A 211 -29.06 25.87 -4.28
C ALA A 211 -28.19 24.71 -3.75
N LEU A 212 -28.05 24.58 -2.42
CA LEU A 212 -27.20 23.58 -1.78
C LEU A 212 -27.97 22.32 -1.40
N TRP A 213 -27.44 21.17 -1.82
CA TRP A 213 -28.02 19.85 -1.58
C TRP A 213 -26.96 18.92 -0.98
N LYS A 214 -27.29 18.19 0.09
CA LYS A 214 -26.50 17.05 0.55
C LYS A 214 -26.87 15.82 -0.28
N ILE A 215 -25.92 15.26 -1.01
CA ILE A 215 -26.08 14.00 -1.76
C ILE A 215 -25.94 12.81 -0.80
N LYS A 216 -26.77 11.78 -0.96
CA LYS A 216 -26.81 10.60 -0.06
C LYS A 216 -26.97 9.27 -0.81
N PHE A 217 -26.14 8.29 -0.46
CA PHE A 217 -26.13 6.92 -1.00
C PHE A 217 -25.33 5.95 -0.10
N ASP A 218 -25.42 4.64 -0.34
CA ASP A 218 -25.02 3.60 0.63
C ASP A 218 -23.50 3.28 0.73
N LYS A 219 -22.65 3.94 -0.06
CA LYS A 219 -21.19 3.67 -0.16
C LYS A 219 -20.40 4.99 -0.11
N GLU A 220 -19.08 4.96 0.08
CA GLU A 220 -18.26 6.20 0.05
C GLU A 220 -18.37 6.92 -1.30
N LEU A 221 -18.35 6.18 -2.41
CA LEU A 221 -18.40 6.71 -3.78
C LEU A 221 -19.64 6.23 -4.55
N ALA A 222 -20.25 7.11 -5.32
CA ALA A 222 -21.35 6.76 -6.23
C ALA A 222 -20.80 6.26 -7.57
N ILE A 223 -21.36 5.14 -8.08
CA ILE A 223 -20.94 4.50 -9.33
C ILE A 223 -22.04 4.67 -10.39
N TYR A 224 -21.66 5.16 -11.56
CA TYR A 224 -22.56 5.37 -12.70
C TYR A 224 -23.36 4.11 -13.06
N ASN A 225 -24.65 4.28 -13.36
CA ASN A 225 -25.61 3.22 -13.68
C ASN A 225 -25.83 2.15 -12.58
N LYS A 226 -25.18 2.25 -11.40
CA LYS A 226 -25.29 1.26 -10.31
C LYS A 226 -25.77 1.85 -8.99
N THR A 227 -25.38 3.08 -8.66
CA THR A 227 -25.79 3.76 -7.42
C THR A 227 -27.04 4.59 -7.64
N SER A 228 -28.09 4.34 -6.86
CA SER A 228 -29.14 5.34 -6.63
C SER A 228 -28.66 6.37 -5.60
N ILE A 229 -29.03 7.62 -5.79
CA ILE A 229 -28.75 8.74 -4.91
C ILE A 229 -30.05 9.41 -4.46
N SER A 230 -29.99 10.09 -3.32
CA SER A 230 -31.01 11.07 -2.89
C SER A 230 -30.35 12.43 -2.65
N LEU A 231 -31.12 13.51 -2.80
CA LEU A 231 -30.64 14.89 -2.71
C LEU A 231 -31.44 15.63 -1.63
N GLN A 232 -30.84 15.84 -0.47
CA GLN A 232 -31.45 16.50 0.67
C GLN A 232 -31.14 18.00 0.64
N HIS A 233 -32.16 18.86 0.53
CA HIS A 233 -31.98 20.30 0.53
C HIS A 233 -31.45 20.79 1.89
N ILE A 234 -30.35 21.55 1.89
CA ILE A 234 -29.66 21.95 3.13
C ILE A 234 -30.55 22.80 4.05
N ASN A 235 -31.21 23.83 3.53
CA ASN A 235 -31.93 24.81 4.37
C ASN A 235 -33.28 24.31 4.92
N SER A 236 -33.85 23.23 4.39
CA SER A 236 -35.15 22.70 4.88
C SER A 236 -35.13 21.22 5.27
N GLY A 237 -34.04 20.49 5.03
CA GLY A 237 -33.92 19.07 5.34
C GLY A 237 -34.80 18.14 4.49
N ASN A 238 -35.66 18.67 3.61
CA ASN A 238 -36.53 17.88 2.74
C ASN A 238 -35.76 17.32 1.54
N VAL A 239 -36.17 16.14 1.06
CA VAL A 239 -35.50 15.42 -0.04
C VAL A 239 -36.19 15.72 -1.38
N LEU A 240 -35.39 15.94 -2.44
CA LEU A 240 -35.84 16.08 -3.83
C LEU A 240 -36.47 14.78 -4.35
N GLY A 241 -37.65 14.86 -4.93
CA GLY A 241 -38.33 13.70 -5.49
C GLY A 241 -39.58 14.04 -6.29
N LEU A 242 -40.35 12.99 -6.61
CA LEU A 242 -41.69 13.09 -7.17
C LEU A 242 -42.71 12.71 -6.09
N TYR A 243 -43.92 13.28 -6.17
CA TYR A 243 -45.05 12.81 -5.39
C TYR A 243 -46.00 11.97 -6.27
N CYS A 244 -46.04 10.67 -5.97
CA CYS A 244 -46.85 9.65 -6.64
C CYS A 244 -48.00 9.20 -5.75
N TYR A 245 -49.22 9.14 -6.27
CA TYR A 245 -50.42 8.75 -5.52
C TYR A 245 -51.34 7.80 -6.29
N CYS A 246 -51.95 6.86 -5.57
CA CYS A 246 -52.86 5.86 -6.15
C CYS A 246 -54.31 6.34 -6.06
N LYS A 247 -55.03 6.40 -7.19
CA LYS A 247 -56.50 6.65 -7.21
C LYS A 247 -57.32 5.37 -7.15
N ARG A 248 -56.73 4.24 -7.55
CA ARG A 248 -57.30 2.89 -7.52
C ARG A 248 -56.18 1.89 -7.21
N LYS A 249 -56.54 0.62 -7.01
CA LYS A 249 -55.65 -0.42 -6.46
C LYS A 249 -54.41 -0.76 -7.31
N TYR A 250 -54.33 -0.28 -8.56
CA TYR A 250 -53.24 -0.55 -9.51
C TYR A 250 -52.83 0.68 -10.37
N ASP A 251 -53.45 1.85 -10.17
CA ASP A 251 -53.22 3.05 -11.02
C ASP A 251 -52.47 4.14 -10.22
N ILE A 252 -51.19 4.39 -10.55
CA ILE A 252 -50.35 5.44 -9.94
C ILE A 252 -50.34 6.70 -10.82
N TYR A 253 -50.43 7.87 -10.19
CA TYR A 253 -50.38 9.17 -10.85
C TYR A 253 -49.35 10.09 -10.19
N THR A 254 -48.57 10.80 -11.00
CA THR A 254 -47.79 11.97 -10.58
C THR A 254 -48.64 13.24 -10.66
N TYR A 255 -48.14 14.33 -10.07
CA TYR A 255 -48.67 15.68 -10.33
C TYR A 255 -48.02 16.31 -11.57
N LYS A 256 -48.77 17.22 -12.21
CA LYS A 256 -48.34 18.01 -13.37
C LYS A 256 -47.82 19.37 -12.90
N SER A 257 -46.69 19.77 -13.46
CA SER A 257 -46.06 21.08 -13.28
C SER A 257 -46.98 22.24 -13.70
N PRO A 258 -46.79 23.45 -13.14
CA PRO A 258 -47.72 24.57 -13.33
C PRO A 258 -47.93 25.06 -14.77
N ILE A 259 -46.95 24.95 -15.67
CA ILE A 259 -47.02 25.53 -17.03
C ILE A 259 -46.91 24.48 -18.13
N THR A 260 -45.85 23.67 -18.16
CA THR A 260 -45.63 22.72 -19.27
C THR A 260 -46.44 21.44 -19.18
N GLU A 261 -47.16 21.22 -18.08
CA GLU A 261 -47.89 19.98 -17.76
C GLU A 261 -47.03 18.69 -17.73
N LEU A 262 -45.71 18.83 -17.82
CA LEU A 262 -44.73 17.76 -17.55
C LEU A 262 -44.72 17.40 -16.06
N THR A 263 -44.06 16.31 -15.68
CA THR A 263 -44.03 15.82 -14.29
C THR A 263 -43.49 16.88 -13.31
N GLU A 264 -44.25 17.16 -12.25
CA GLU A 264 -43.87 18.09 -11.18
C GLU A 264 -42.78 17.48 -10.28
N VAL A 265 -41.70 18.22 -10.07
CA VAL A 265 -40.60 17.87 -9.14
C VAL A 265 -40.75 18.68 -7.87
N CYS A 266 -40.65 18.04 -6.70
CA CYS A 266 -40.89 18.72 -5.42
C CYS A 266 -39.91 18.27 -4.31
N CYS A 267 -39.87 19.02 -3.21
CA CYS A 267 -39.22 18.59 -1.98
C CYS A 267 -40.24 17.98 -1.01
N GLY A 268 -39.97 16.75 -0.55
CA GLY A 268 -40.86 15.97 0.33
C GLY A 268 -41.74 14.92 -0.38
N GLY A 269 -41.43 14.57 -1.63
CA GLY A 269 -42.07 13.46 -2.36
C GLY A 269 -41.80 12.09 -1.74
N ASN A 270 -42.52 11.06 -2.20
CA ASN A 270 -42.29 9.66 -1.82
C ASN A 270 -41.29 8.95 -2.74
N GLU A 271 -41.25 9.29 -4.03
CA GLU A 271 -40.24 8.77 -4.95
C GLU A 271 -38.99 9.65 -4.90
N ILE A 272 -37.95 9.19 -4.18
CA ILE A 272 -36.72 9.96 -3.88
C ILE A 272 -35.43 9.30 -4.40
N SER A 273 -35.55 8.16 -5.11
CA SER A 273 -34.42 7.35 -5.59
C SER A 273 -34.01 7.76 -7.01
N TRP A 274 -33.06 8.68 -7.13
CA TRP A 274 -32.54 9.17 -8.41
C TRP A 274 -31.37 8.30 -8.88
N LYS A 275 -31.42 7.86 -10.14
CA LYS A 275 -30.28 7.30 -10.88
C LYS A 275 -29.57 8.43 -11.61
N PHE A 276 -28.28 8.28 -11.89
CA PHE A 276 -27.49 9.26 -12.62
C PHE A 276 -26.62 8.59 -13.69
N ASN A 277 -26.65 9.16 -14.88
CA ASN A 277 -25.93 8.66 -16.06
C ASN A 277 -25.01 9.78 -16.59
N HIS A 278 -23.80 9.47 -17.06
CA HIS A 278 -22.91 10.48 -17.61
C HIS A 278 -23.46 11.00 -18.95
N SER A 279 -23.52 12.32 -19.14
CA SER A 279 -24.31 12.87 -20.24
C SER A 279 -23.73 12.62 -21.62
N LYS A 280 -22.40 12.58 -21.82
CA LYS A 280 -21.82 12.33 -23.16
C LYS A 280 -21.67 10.86 -23.55
N LEU A 281 -21.79 9.92 -22.59
CA LEU A 281 -21.38 8.52 -22.79
C LEU A 281 -22.42 7.57 -22.18
N GLU A 282 -23.20 6.92 -23.04
CA GLU A 282 -24.35 6.09 -22.65
C GLU A 282 -23.96 4.85 -21.83
N ASN A 283 -22.73 4.36 -22.00
CA ASN A 283 -22.14 3.23 -21.28
C ASN A 283 -20.92 3.63 -20.42
N HIS A 284 -20.88 4.86 -19.87
CA HIS A 284 -19.76 5.25 -19.01
C HIS A 284 -19.65 4.37 -17.75
N GLN A 285 -18.45 3.86 -17.49
CA GLN A 285 -18.13 3.05 -16.31
C GLN A 285 -17.08 3.78 -15.47
N GLY A 286 -17.52 4.36 -14.36
CA GLY A 286 -16.71 5.18 -13.47
C GLY A 286 -17.49 5.62 -12.24
N TYR A 287 -16.89 6.52 -11.49
CA TYR A 287 -17.47 7.13 -10.29
C TYR A 287 -17.97 8.55 -10.60
N LEU A 288 -18.92 9.05 -9.83
CA LEU A 288 -19.43 10.42 -9.97
C LEU A 288 -18.36 11.44 -9.57
N MET A 289 -18.08 12.41 -10.43
CA MET A 289 -17.13 13.50 -10.20
C MET A 289 -17.82 14.88 -10.22
N SER A 290 -17.16 15.85 -9.61
CA SER A 290 -17.51 17.27 -9.67
C SER A 290 -17.34 17.79 -11.09
N ASN A 291 -18.19 18.73 -11.49
CA ASN A 291 -18.31 19.24 -12.86
C ASN A 291 -18.71 18.20 -13.93
N ASP A 292 -18.92 16.93 -13.59
CA ASP A 292 -19.57 15.97 -14.49
C ASP A 292 -20.93 16.53 -14.91
N THR A 293 -21.14 16.66 -16.21
CA THR A 293 -22.48 16.96 -16.72
C THR A 293 -23.26 15.67 -16.71
N ILE A 294 -24.17 15.53 -15.73
CA ILE A 294 -24.95 14.31 -15.49
C ILE A 294 -26.40 14.44 -15.92
N ASN A 295 -26.94 13.30 -16.31
CA ASN A 295 -28.35 13.04 -16.57
C ASN A 295 -28.95 12.39 -15.32
N LEU A 296 -29.50 13.20 -14.41
CA LEU A 296 -30.32 12.69 -13.30
C LEU A 296 -31.63 12.13 -13.86
N SER A 297 -32.03 10.93 -13.44
CA SER A 297 -33.29 10.30 -13.83
C SER A 297 -33.94 9.53 -12.69
N ILE A 298 -35.27 9.50 -12.67
CA ILE A 298 -36.03 8.74 -11.69
C ILE A 298 -36.97 7.76 -12.40
N THR A 299 -37.12 6.56 -11.85
CA THR A 299 -38.03 5.52 -12.33
C THR A 299 -39.19 5.40 -11.34
N ILE A 300 -40.43 5.28 -11.83
CA ILE A 300 -41.61 5.03 -10.98
C ILE A 300 -41.87 3.51 -11.00
N GLU A 301 -41.87 2.85 -9.85
CA GLU A 301 -41.74 1.38 -9.77
C GLU A 301 -42.93 0.56 -10.32
N TYR A 302 -44.09 1.19 -10.58
CA TYR A 302 -45.35 0.51 -10.88
C TYR A 302 -45.92 0.75 -12.29
N ASP A 303 -45.26 1.53 -13.15
CA ASP A 303 -45.57 1.63 -14.57
C ASP A 303 -44.30 1.37 -15.41
N ASN A 304 -44.45 1.11 -16.70
CA ASN A 304 -43.45 0.46 -17.55
C ASN A 304 -42.19 1.29 -17.79
N SER A 305 -41.27 1.25 -16.83
CA SER A 305 -39.82 1.52 -16.92
C SER A 305 -39.39 2.84 -17.59
N GLN A 306 -40.27 3.84 -17.64
CA GLN A 306 -39.90 5.17 -18.13
C GLN A 306 -38.98 5.88 -17.13
N ASN A 307 -37.74 6.14 -17.55
CA ASN A 307 -36.81 6.99 -16.84
C ASN A 307 -37.15 8.45 -17.14
N LEU A 308 -37.56 9.20 -16.12
CA LEU A 308 -37.90 10.62 -16.19
C LEU A 308 -36.68 11.45 -15.79
N PHE A 309 -36.04 12.16 -16.73
CA PHE A 309 -34.77 12.84 -16.46
C PHE A 309 -34.90 14.34 -16.14
N LEU A 310 -34.28 14.83 -15.06
CA LEU A 310 -34.42 16.22 -14.60
C LEU A 310 -33.98 17.26 -15.67
N ARG A 311 -34.79 18.29 -15.89
CA ARG A 311 -34.54 19.44 -16.80
C ARG A 311 -35.02 20.76 -16.19
N SER A 312 -34.36 21.85 -16.61
CA SER A 312 -34.99 23.17 -16.63
C SER A 312 -35.02 23.75 -18.06
N HIS A 313 -35.82 24.79 -18.24
CA HIS A 313 -36.01 25.51 -19.49
C HIS A 313 -36.56 26.90 -19.15
N ASP A 314 -36.48 27.85 -20.08
CA ASP A 314 -36.72 29.27 -19.77
C ASP A 314 -38.20 29.65 -19.54
N VAL A 315 -39.09 28.66 -19.50
CA VAL A 315 -40.48 28.76 -19.03
C VAL A 315 -40.51 29.13 -17.54
N GLN A 316 -41.39 30.07 -17.18
CA GLN A 316 -41.49 30.65 -15.83
C GLN A 316 -42.94 30.74 -15.36
N PHE A 317 -43.14 30.72 -14.04
CA PHE A 317 -44.44 30.95 -13.39
C PHE A 317 -44.32 31.85 -12.16
N THR A 318 -45.44 32.42 -11.71
CA THR A 318 -45.48 33.37 -10.59
C THR A 318 -46.15 32.80 -9.34
N ILE A 319 -45.53 32.97 -8.18
CA ILE A 319 -46.13 32.64 -6.87
C ILE A 319 -46.14 33.89 -5.99
N GLY A 320 -47.21 34.69 -6.12
CA GLY A 320 -47.28 35.99 -5.45
C GLY A 320 -46.72 37.05 -6.39
N ASN A 321 -45.75 37.84 -5.91
CA ASN A 321 -45.03 38.80 -6.75
C ASN A 321 -43.78 38.17 -7.40
N ASP A 322 -43.34 37.03 -6.89
CA ASP A 322 -42.08 36.39 -7.27
C ASP A 322 -42.25 35.46 -8.47
N THR A 323 -41.23 35.42 -9.34
CA THR A 323 -41.22 34.65 -10.59
C THR A 323 -40.13 33.58 -10.54
N PHE A 324 -40.49 32.34 -10.87
CA PHE A 324 -39.64 31.16 -10.74
C PHE A 324 -39.49 30.45 -12.10
N GLN A 325 -38.30 29.97 -12.42
CA GLN A 325 -38.06 29.17 -13.62
C GLN A 325 -38.36 27.70 -13.36
N GLU A 326 -39.16 27.11 -14.26
CA GLU A 326 -39.75 25.78 -14.07
C GLU A 326 -38.71 24.65 -14.18
N VAL A 327 -38.91 23.60 -13.37
CA VAL A 327 -38.08 22.38 -13.31
C VAL A 327 -39.01 21.16 -13.36
N VAL A 328 -38.68 20.22 -14.24
CA VAL A 328 -39.53 19.11 -14.71
C VAL A 328 -38.66 17.90 -15.11
N CYS A 329 -39.24 16.84 -15.68
CA CYS A 329 -38.49 15.70 -16.22
C CYS A 329 -38.77 15.36 -17.72
N HIS A 330 -37.70 14.97 -18.47
CA HIS A 330 -37.60 14.53 -19.89
C HIS A 330 -36.25 13.74 -20.22
N SER A 331 -35.22 14.21 -21.00
CA SER A 331 -33.73 13.88 -21.09
C SER A 331 -32.81 14.79 -22.02
N GLU A 332 -31.62 15.35 -21.57
CA GLU A 332 -30.60 16.14 -22.39
C GLU A 332 -29.14 16.24 -21.78
N ARG A 333 -28.05 16.76 -22.44
CA ARG A 333 -26.58 16.40 -22.22
C ARG A 333 -25.41 17.46 -22.50
N LEU A 334 -24.17 17.49 -21.88
CA LEU A 334 -22.85 18.20 -22.29
C LEU A 334 -21.47 18.06 -21.41
N GLY A 335 -20.50 19.04 -21.26
CA GLY A 335 -19.14 19.03 -20.48
C GLY A 335 -17.84 19.62 -21.19
N GLY A 336 -16.57 19.99 -20.73
CA GLY A 336 -15.62 19.98 -19.53
C GLY A 336 -14.15 20.61 -19.81
N ASN A 337 -13.04 20.46 -18.96
CA ASN A 337 -11.50 20.50 -19.21
C ASN A 337 -10.39 21.53 -18.59
N ASP A 338 -9.17 21.01 -18.18
CA ASP A 338 -7.64 21.31 -18.25
C ASP A 338 -6.65 22.39 -17.51
N GLU A 339 -5.29 22.06 -17.36
CA GLU A 339 -3.92 22.81 -17.17
C GLU A 339 -3.07 23.06 -15.81
N ASP A 340 -1.68 23.30 -15.83
CA ASP A 340 -0.63 23.24 -14.68
C ASP A 340 0.87 23.91 -14.84
N TYR A 341 1.84 23.84 -13.84
CA TYR A 341 3.39 24.09 -13.73
C TYR A 341 4.06 25.50 -13.31
N ASP A 342 5.34 25.83 -12.85
CA ASP A 342 6.77 25.30 -12.54
C ASP A 342 7.73 26.23 -11.60
N ASP A 343 9.05 25.95 -11.27
CA ASP A 343 9.99 26.67 -10.28
C ASP A 343 11.61 26.65 -10.45
N ASP A 344 12.49 27.40 -9.66
CA ASP A 344 14.02 27.55 -9.78
C ASP A 344 14.91 27.97 -8.49
N TYR A 345 16.30 28.02 -8.47
CA TYR A 345 17.22 28.17 -7.27
C TYR A 345 18.71 28.77 -7.43
N LEU A 346 19.58 28.84 -6.34
CA LEU A 346 21.12 28.77 -6.22
C LEU A 346 21.92 29.77 -5.24
N ASN A 347 23.26 30.01 -5.41
CA ASN A 347 24.35 30.78 -4.65
C ASN A 347 24.60 30.58 -3.13
N PHE A 348 23.60 30.09 -2.42
CA PHE A 348 23.48 29.97 -0.95
C PHE A 348 24.66 29.37 -0.15
N ALA A 349 25.49 28.51 -0.76
CA ALA A 349 26.35 27.58 -0.03
C ALA A 349 27.62 28.16 0.65
N ILE A 350 28.08 29.35 0.25
CA ILE A 350 29.30 29.99 0.79
C ILE A 350 28.98 30.96 1.93
N SER A 351 27.82 31.62 1.87
CA SER A 351 27.31 32.54 2.90
C SER A 351 26.92 31.90 4.24
N LEU A 352 27.09 30.58 4.39
CA LEU A 352 26.66 29.79 5.56
C LEU A 352 27.74 29.56 6.63
N VAL A 353 28.93 30.15 6.51
CA VAL A 353 30.04 29.93 7.45
C VAL A 353 30.34 31.18 8.27
N ASP A 354 30.35 31.03 9.60
CA ASP A 354 30.50 32.14 10.54
C ASP A 354 31.99 32.48 10.79
N SER A 355 32.46 33.51 10.08
CA SER A 355 33.81 34.07 10.20
C SER A 355 34.10 34.78 11.52
N SER A 356 33.12 34.93 12.42
CA SER A 356 33.35 35.47 13.78
C SER A 356 33.71 34.39 14.80
N ILE A 357 33.39 33.13 14.50
CA ILE A 357 33.69 31.95 15.34
C ILE A 357 34.90 31.19 14.78
N ILE A 358 34.98 31.01 13.46
CA ILE A 358 36.01 30.20 12.81
C ILE A 358 36.88 31.08 11.91
N SER A 359 38.18 31.14 12.23
CA SER A 359 39.18 31.94 11.51
C SER A 359 39.62 31.28 10.19
N LEU A 360 38.73 31.28 9.20
CA LEU A 360 39.01 30.77 7.85
C LEU A 360 40.14 31.56 7.14
N PRO A 361 41.00 30.90 6.34
CA PRO A 361 41.99 31.59 5.51
C PRO A 361 41.30 32.43 4.42
N THR A 362 41.99 33.50 3.99
CA THR A 362 41.45 34.59 3.15
C THR A 362 41.04 34.23 1.71
N LYS A 363 41.11 32.95 1.32
CA LYS A 363 40.61 32.47 0.02
C LYS A 363 40.13 31.02 0.15
N ILE A 364 38.88 30.78 -0.27
CA ILE A 364 38.23 29.47 -0.29
C ILE A 364 37.62 29.27 -1.68
N ASN A 365 38.46 28.79 -2.58
CA ASN A 365 38.22 28.50 -3.99
C ASN A 365 37.61 27.10 -4.17
N SER A 366 37.69 26.23 -3.16
CA SER A 366 36.94 24.97 -3.12
C SER A 366 36.26 24.71 -1.75
N PHE A 367 35.27 23.83 -1.71
CA PHE A 367 34.69 23.27 -0.48
C PHE A 367 35.70 22.34 0.24
N GLU A 368 36.81 21.96 -0.40
CA GLU A 368 37.90 21.19 0.21
C GLU A 368 38.90 22.10 0.95
N GLU A 369 39.19 23.29 0.42
CA GLU A 369 39.91 24.35 1.14
C GLU A 369 39.15 24.79 2.41
N LEU A 370 37.82 24.87 2.33
CA LEU A 370 36.95 25.10 3.50
C LEU A 370 37.11 24.00 4.56
N ARG A 371 36.99 22.73 4.14
CA ARG A 371 36.99 21.56 5.01
C ARG A 371 38.29 21.40 5.82
N ASN A 372 39.43 21.73 5.23
CA ASN A 372 40.71 21.59 5.92
C ASN A 372 40.89 22.67 7.00
N ALA A 373 40.53 23.93 6.70
CA ALA A 373 40.52 25.02 7.68
C ALA A 373 39.59 24.75 8.88
N LEU A 374 38.48 24.03 8.65
CA LEU A 374 37.54 23.62 9.70
C LEU A 374 38.08 22.53 10.65
N LYS A 375 39.19 21.85 10.32
CA LYS A 375 39.74 20.74 11.12
C LYS A 375 40.90 21.11 12.05
N GLU A 376 41.61 22.21 11.78
CA GLU A 376 42.71 22.66 12.66
C GLU A 376 42.23 23.43 13.90
N ASP A 377 40.98 23.91 13.89
CA ASP A 377 40.40 24.63 15.02
C ASP A 377 40.10 23.74 16.23
N ILE A 378 40.24 24.29 17.45
CA ILE A 378 39.99 23.56 18.70
C ILE A 378 38.54 23.05 18.82
N SER A 379 37.58 23.68 18.13
CA SER A 379 36.20 23.21 18.00
C SER A 379 36.12 21.82 17.37
N PHE A 380 37.04 21.45 16.47
CA PHE A 380 37.11 20.09 15.92
C PHE A 380 37.47 19.04 16.97
N THR A 381 38.30 19.39 17.97
CA THR A 381 38.58 18.51 19.13
C THR A 381 37.35 18.38 20.04
N VAL A 382 36.60 19.46 20.27
CA VAL A 382 35.34 19.43 21.03
C VAL A 382 34.26 18.61 20.30
N PHE A 383 34.19 18.74 18.98
CA PHE A 383 33.36 17.93 18.08
C PHE A 383 33.72 16.44 18.21
N LYS A 384 34.99 16.06 18.07
CA LYS A 384 35.48 14.68 18.23
C LYS A 384 35.03 14.04 19.55
N CYS A 385 35.25 14.71 20.68
CA CYS A 385 34.81 14.24 21.99
C CYS A 385 33.29 14.22 22.17
N THR A 386 32.55 15.01 21.38
CA THR A 386 31.08 14.99 21.38
C THR A 386 30.53 13.83 20.57
N ASN A 387 31.10 13.53 19.41
CA ASN A 387 30.70 12.39 18.59
C ASN A 387 30.95 11.06 19.32
N LYS A 388 32.00 10.93 20.15
CA LYS A 388 32.21 9.72 20.96
C LYS A 388 31.09 9.49 21.98
N ARG A 389 30.61 10.56 22.62
CA ARG A 389 29.45 10.52 23.53
C ARG A 389 28.12 10.29 22.80
N LEU A 390 27.99 10.80 21.57
CA LEU A 390 26.85 10.49 20.73
C LEU A 390 26.83 9.01 20.32
N LEU A 391 27.99 8.42 20.02
CA LEU A 391 28.16 7.00 19.74
C LEU A 391 27.78 6.12 20.96
N GLU A 392 28.13 6.55 22.17
CA GLU A 392 27.69 5.94 23.44
C GLU A 392 26.17 5.99 23.66
N SER A 393 25.50 7.00 23.09
CA SER A 393 24.05 7.19 23.19
C SER A 393 23.24 6.63 22.01
N LEU A 394 23.92 6.23 20.93
CA LEU A 394 23.30 5.83 19.67
C LEU A 394 22.48 4.54 19.87
N LYS A 395 21.30 4.48 19.25
CA LYS A 395 20.44 3.29 19.27
C LYS A 395 19.98 2.94 17.86
N TYR A 396 20.02 1.65 17.55
CA TYR A 396 19.38 1.11 16.37
C TYR A 396 17.86 1.08 16.58
N ILE A 397 17.13 1.65 15.62
CA ILE A 397 15.68 1.51 15.49
C ILE A 397 15.44 0.91 14.11
N PRO A 398 14.77 -0.25 13.99
CA PRO A 398 14.48 -0.88 12.70
C PRO A 398 13.38 -0.12 11.95
N GLU A 399 13.31 -0.29 10.62
CA GLU A 399 12.32 0.40 9.78
C GLU A 399 10.86 0.10 10.20
N LYS A 400 10.60 -1.09 10.79
CA LYS A 400 9.27 -1.48 11.33
C LYS A 400 8.75 -0.57 12.46
N GLU A 401 9.66 0.11 13.15
CA GLU A 401 9.41 1.02 14.29
C GLU A 401 9.65 2.50 13.90
N GLY A 402 9.71 2.80 12.59
CA GLY A 402 9.92 4.17 12.07
C GLY A 402 11.38 4.62 12.05
N GLY A 403 12.32 3.71 12.32
CA GLY A 403 13.76 3.94 12.17
C GLY A 403 14.23 3.82 10.72
N ASN A 404 15.55 3.87 10.53
CA ASN A 404 16.17 3.76 9.20
C ASN A 404 17.57 3.15 9.35
N THR A 405 17.81 1.97 8.77
CA THR A 405 19.09 1.27 8.89
C THR A 405 20.23 1.98 8.16
N SER A 406 20.05 2.49 6.93
CA SER A 406 21.14 3.16 6.21
C SER A 406 21.51 4.48 6.89
N LYS A 407 20.53 5.18 7.49
CA LYS A 407 20.81 6.30 8.39
C LYS A 407 21.54 5.84 9.65
N PHE A 408 21.09 4.80 10.34
CA PHE A 408 21.78 4.29 11.54
C PHE A 408 23.23 3.88 11.25
N ILE A 409 23.50 3.20 10.14
CA ILE A 409 24.87 2.84 9.72
C ILE A 409 25.66 4.06 9.26
N SER A 410 25.06 4.99 8.51
CA SER A 410 25.69 6.28 8.15
C SER A 410 26.08 7.05 9.41
N ASP A 411 25.18 7.19 10.37
CA ASP A 411 25.39 7.91 11.62
C ASP A 411 26.40 7.16 12.50
N PHE A 412 26.35 5.83 12.62
CA PHE A 412 27.35 5.03 13.33
C PHE A 412 28.75 5.17 12.72
N ARG A 413 28.89 5.01 11.40
CA ARG A 413 30.17 5.16 10.69
C ARG A 413 30.69 6.58 10.79
N LYS A 414 29.81 7.58 10.61
CA LYS A 414 30.15 8.99 10.77
C LYS A 414 30.60 9.29 12.19
N LEU A 415 29.88 8.81 13.21
CA LEU A 415 30.26 9.03 14.61
C LEU A 415 31.58 8.32 14.95
N CYS A 416 31.86 7.15 14.39
CA CYS A 416 33.19 6.52 14.49
C CYS A 416 34.27 7.35 13.79
N TYR A 417 34.05 7.81 12.55
CA TYR A 417 34.97 8.65 11.78
C TYR A 417 35.25 10.00 12.46
N ASP A 418 34.19 10.72 12.84
CA ASP A 418 34.24 12.01 13.52
C ASP A 418 34.86 11.90 14.93
N SER A 419 34.85 10.70 15.53
CA SER A 419 35.55 10.38 16.78
C SER A 419 36.97 9.82 16.57
N GLU A 420 37.39 9.60 15.33
CA GLU A 420 38.60 8.88 14.89
C GLU A 420 38.78 7.48 15.52
N ILE A 421 37.66 6.77 15.73
CA ILE A 421 37.62 5.38 16.25
C ILE A 421 37.82 4.41 15.08
N ASN A 422 39.06 3.98 14.89
CA ASN A 422 39.46 3.08 13.80
C ASN A 422 39.69 1.62 14.25
N ASP A 423 39.65 1.32 15.56
CA ASP A 423 39.81 -0.05 16.06
C ASP A 423 38.52 -0.87 15.93
N ILE A 424 38.63 -2.11 15.45
CA ILE A 424 37.47 -2.94 15.12
C ILE A 424 36.80 -3.59 16.34
N GLU A 425 37.50 -3.85 17.45
CA GLU A 425 36.83 -4.32 18.67
C GLU A 425 36.15 -3.18 19.43
N GLU A 426 36.74 -1.98 19.44
CA GLU A 426 36.07 -0.77 19.92
C GLU A 426 34.79 -0.50 19.10
N GLN A 427 34.85 -0.56 17.77
CA GLN A 427 33.68 -0.46 16.89
C GLN A 427 32.65 -1.56 17.18
N LYS A 428 33.04 -2.85 17.26
CA LYS A 428 32.11 -3.96 17.59
C LYS A 428 31.40 -3.75 18.92
N ASN A 429 32.09 -3.21 19.92
CA ASN A 429 31.52 -3.00 21.25
C ASN A 429 30.55 -1.81 21.26
N TYR A 430 30.90 -0.69 20.62
CA TYR A 430 29.94 0.41 20.41
C TYR A 430 28.72 -0.02 19.60
N PHE A 431 28.91 -0.82 18.56
CA PHE A 431 27.82 -1.38 17.77
C PHE A 431 26.91 -2.30 18.59
N SER A 432 27.50 -3.19 19.40
CA SER A 432 26.75 -4.08 20.30
C SER A 432 25.91 -3.30 21.31
N ASN A 433 26.44 -2.20 21.86
CA ASN A 433 25.72 -1.32 22.77
C ASN A 433 24.54 -0.59 22.08
N ALA A 434 24.68 -0.23 20.81
CA ALA A 434 23.62 0.41 20.04
C ALA A 434 22.46 -0.54 19.66
N LEU A 435 22.66 -1.86 19.72
CA LEU A 435 21.62 -2.88 19.47
C LEU A 435 20.79 -3.23 20.73
N TYR A 436 20.80 -2.39 21.77
CA TYR A 436 20.26 -2.75 23.09
C TYR A 436 18.72 -2.72 23.21
N TYR A 437 18.17 -3.94 23.36
CA TYR A 437 16.95 -4.32 24.09
C TYR A 437 15.62 -3.60 23.74
N ASN A 438 14.89 -4.24 22.82
CA ASN A 438 13.42 -4.27 22.78
C ASN A 438 13.05 -5.77 22.64
N ASP A 439 12.12 -6.31 23.42
CA ASP A 439 11.92 -7.76 23.66
C ASP A 439 11.42 -8.60 22.46
N ARG A 440 11.53 -8.09 21.23
CA ARG A 440 10.80 -8.56 20.04
C ARG A 440 11.74 -8.76 18.84
N TYR A 441 12.44 -9.89 18.92
CA TYR A 441 13.58 -10.33 18.09
C TYR A 441 14.89 -9.60 18.42
N SER A 442 15.82 -10.32 19.07
CA SER A 442 17.10 -9.77 19.51
C SER A 442 18.15 -9.79 18.41
N TYR A 443 18.22 -8.69 17.65
CA TYR A 443 19.35 -8.40 16.75
C TYR A 443 20.71 -8.56 17.44
N LEU A 444 20.77 -8.20 18.74
CA LEU A 444 21.97 -8.31 19.56
C LEU A 444 22.43 -9.76 19.76
N SER A 445 21.54 -10.72 20.02
CA SER A 445 21.96 -12.13 20.20
C SER A 445 22.50 -12.72 18.89
N GLU A 446 21.87 -12.42 17.76
CA GLU A 446 22.34 -12.93 16.48
C GLU A 446 23.64 -12.25 16.03
N PHE A 447 23.79 -10.95 16.30
CA PHE A 447 25.07 -10.26 16.11
C PHE A 447 26.17 -10.84 17.01
N ILE A 448 25.89 -11.18 18.28
CA ILE A 448 26.84 -11.85 19.17
C ILE A 448 27.23 -13.24 18.66
N ASN A 449 26.29 -14.00 18.08
CA ASN A 449 26.59 -15.28 17.44
C ASN A 449 27.56 -15.11 16.26
N ARG A 450 27.33 -14.10 15.41
CA ARG A 450 28.09 -13.88 14.16
C ARG A 450 29.39 -13.06 14.34
N ARG A 451 29.55 -12.23 15.40
CA ARG A 451 30.68 -11.26 15.54
C ARG A 451 32.09 -11.86 15.54
N LYS A 452 32.23 -13.18 15.70
CA LYS A 452 33.50 -13.91 15.63
C LYS A 452 34.13 -13.93 14.23
N LYS A 453 33.36 -13.66 13.17
CA LYS A 453 33.84 -13.63 11.78
C LYS A 453 34.27 -12.24 11.30
N ILE A 454 33.83 -11.19 11.98
CA ILE A 454 34.03 -9.79 11.59
C ILE A 454 35.50 -9.40 11.83
N ASN A 455 36.20 -8.93 10.79
CA ASN A 455 37.58 -8.42 10.90
C ASN A 455 37.72 -6.94 10.50
N SER A 456 36.70 -6.37 9.86
CA SER A 456 36.64 -4.97 9.39
C SER A 456 35.25 -4.34 9.59
N MET A 457 35.16 -3.02 9.46
CA MET A 457 33.88 -2.30 9.43
C MET A 457 32.96 -2.81 8.30
N ASN A 458 33.53 -3.19 7.15
CA ASN A 458 32.78 -3.74 6.03
C ASN A 458 32.24 -5.16 6.32
N ASP A 459 32.98 -6.01 7.05
CA ASP A 459 32.45 -7.30 7.52
C ASP A 459 31.32 -7.11 8.55
N LEU A 460 31.47 -6.11 9.43
CA LEU A 460 30.46 -5.78 10.45
C LEU A 460 29.15 -5.37 9.79
N ILE A 461 29.24 -4.49 8.79
CA ILE A 461 28.12 -4.04 7.97
C ILE A 461 27.52 -5.20 7.17
N LYS A 462 28.35 -6.09 6.62
CA LYS A 462 27.89 -7.29 5.90
C LYS A 462 27.07 -8.23 6.79
N GLU A 463 27.63 -8.70 7.90
CA GLU A 463 26.96 -9.63 8.82
C GLU A 463 25.68 -9.00 9.39
N PHE A 464 25.68 -7.69 9.69
CA PHE A 464 24.46 -6.99 10.12
C PHE A 464 23.41 -6.85 8.99
N THR A 465 23.83 -6.67 7.74
CA THR A 465 22.94 -6.66 6.57
C THR A 465 22.27 -8.03 6.39
N GLU A 466 23.01 -9.13 6.58
CA GLU A 466 22.47 -10.49 6.55
C GLU A 466 21.47 -10.74 7.69
N ILE A 467 21.74 -10.25 8.91
CA ILE A 467 20.83 -10.34 10.06
C ILE A 467 19.51 -9.57 9.81
N ILE A 468 19.57 -8.40 9.16
CA ILE A 468 18.36 -7.64 8.81
C ILE A 468 17.60 -8.28 7.63
N ALA A 469 18.30 -8.85 6.65
CA ALA A 469 17.67 -9.61 5.57
C ALA A 469 16.92 -10.84 6.12
N ASP A 470 17.46 -11.50 7.15
CA ASP A 470 16.77 -12.57 7.88
C ASP A 470 15.48 -12.08 8.56
N GLU A 471 15.47 -10.88 9.17
CA GLU A 471 14.28 -10.29 9.85
C GLU A 471 13.11 -9.99 8.88
N LEU A 472 13.43 -9.73 7.60
CA LEU A 472 12.44 -9.57 6.54
C LEU A 472 11.69 -10.86 6.23
N ASN A 473 12.38 -12.01 6.21
CA ASN A 473 11.77 -13.28 5.83
C ASN A 473 10.99 -13.97 6.96
N LEU A 474 11.12 -13.50 8.22
CA LEU A 474 10.45 -14.11 9.38
C LEU A 474 8.92 -14.18 9.22
N ILE A 475 8.38 -15.38 9.46
CA ILE A 475 6.94 -15.61 9.56
C ILE A 475 6.45 -15.12 10.93
N ARG A 476 5.52 -14.16 10.90
CA ARG A 476 4.93 -13.54 12.10
C ARG A 476 3.48 -13.93 12.31
N ASN A 477 2.98 -13.74 13.53
CA ASN A 477 1.56 -13.91 13.82
C ASN A 477 0.73 -13.00 12.88
N GLU A 478 -0.36 -13.54 12.34
CA GLU A 478 -1.24 -12.93 11.34
C GLU A 478 -0.60 -12.61 9.97
N SER A 479 0.55 -13.23 9.65
CA SER A 479 1.08 -13.21 8.27
C SER A 479 0.17 -13.96 7.31
N ILE A 480 0.05 -13.44 6.08
CA ILE A 480 -0.56 -14.17 4.96
C ILE A 480 0.55 -14.96 4.27
N ILE A 481 0.37 -16.28 4.20
CA ILE A 481 1.31 -17.23 3.61
C ILE A 481 0.61 -18.08 2.55
N ALA A 482 1.40 -18.66 1.65
CA ALA A 482 1.02 -19.79 0.82
C ALA A 482 1.92 -20.99 1.16
N LEU A 483 1.40 -22.22 1.02
CA LEU A 483 2.14 -23.45 1.28
C LEU A 483 2.28 -24.26 -0.01
N LYS A 484 3.48 -24.34 -0.57
CA LYS A 484 3.76 -25.01 -1.85
C LYS A 484 4.28 -26.43 -1.61
N HIS A 485 3.54 -27.44 -2.03
CA HIS A 485 3.98 -28.84 -2.01
C HIS A 485 5.24 -29.00 -2.88
N VAL A 486 6.34 -29.51 -2.31
CA VAL A 486 7.64 -29.52 -2.98
C VAL A 486 7.68 -30.48 -4.16
N ALA A 487 7.13 -31.70 -4.03
CA ALA A 487 7.20 -32.71 -5.08
C ALA A 487 6.35 -32.38 -6.32
N THR A 488 5.14 -31.81 -6.16
CA THR A 488 4.25 -31.48 -7.30
C THR A 488 4.22 -30.00 -7.67
N GLY A 489 4.93 -29.13 -6.94
CA GLY A 489 5.02 -27.69 -7.22
C GLY A 489 3.70 -26.91 -7.10
N LYS A 490 2.71 -27.44 -6.38
CA LYS A 490 1.34 -26.90 -6.26
C LYS A 490 1.07 -26.35 -4.87
N TYR A 491 0.18 -25.39 -4.75
CA TYR A 491 -0.19 -24.82 -3.44
C TYR A 491 -1.30 -25.60 -2.73
N LEU A 492 -1.26 -25.58 -1.39
CA LEU A 492 -2.35 -26.04 -0.52
C LEU A 492 -3.54 -25.10 -0.67
N SER A 493 -4.68 -25.64 -1.10
CA SER A 493 -5.86 -24.86 -1.46
C SER A 493 -7.14 -25.39 -0.82
N SER A 494 -8.11 -24.49 -0.67
CA SER A 494 -9.50 -24.79 -0.32
C SER A 494 -10.44 -23.84 -1.08
N ILE A 495 -11.70 -24.21 -1.28
CA ILE A 495 -12.70 -23.37 -1.96
C ILE A 495 -13.92 -23.26 -1.03
N GLU A 496 -14.49 -22.06 -0.86
CA GLU A 496 -15.67 -21.88 -0.02
C GLU A 496 -16.86 -22.72 -0.51
N ASP A 497 -17.56 -23.37 0.43
CA ASP A 497 -18.72 -24.25 0.25
C ASP A 497 -18.56 -25.44 -0.71
N LEU A 498 -17.36 -25.66 -1.25
CA LEU A 498 -16.97 -26.93 -1.86
C LEU A 498 -16.60 -27.91 -0.75
N CYS A 499 -17.45 -28.89 -0.49
CA CYS A 499 -17.25 -29.93 0.51
C CYS A 499 -16.91 -31.30 -0.09
N TYR A 500 -16.29 -32.18 0.71
CA TYR A 500 -16.14 -33.60 0.36
C TYR A 500 -17.53 -34.25 0.13
N THR A 501 -17.64 -35.10 -0.90
CA THR A 501 -18.87 -35.88 -1.20
C THR A 501 -18.91 -37.24 -0.48
N THR A 502 -17.77 -37.66 0.07
CA THR A 502 -17.59 -38.80 0.97
C THR A 502 -16.95 -38.30 2.27
N GLY A 503 -16.59 -39.20 3.20
CA GLY A 503 -15.86 -38.78 4.40
C GLY A 503 -16.69 -37.87 5.32
N SER A 504 -16.13 -36.73 5.74
CA SER A 504 -16.76 -35.82 6.73
C SER A 504 -17.94 -35.00 6.20
N GLY A 505 -18.00 -34.74 4.89
CA GLY A 505 -18.94 -33.77 4.30
C GLY A 505 -18.57 -32.30 4.56
N LEU A 506 -17.36 -32.00 5.04
CA LEU A 506 -16.88 -30.65 5.36
C LEU A 506 -16.04 -30.06 4.23
N GLN A 507 -15.62 -28.79 4.38
CA GLN A 507 -14.97 -28.03 3.30
C GLN A 507 -13.63 -28.66 2.87
N LEU A 508 -13.49 -28.83 1.56
CA LEU A 508 -12.45 -29.56 0.84
C LEU A 508 -11.06 -28.95 1.04
N VAL A 509 -10.04 -29.79 1.22
CA VAL A 509 -8.63 -29.38 1.12
C VAL A 509 -7.92 -30.21 0.05
N PHE A 510 -7.16 -29.54 -0.82
CA PHE A 510 -6.53 -30.16 -2.00
C PHE A 510 -5.24 -29.43 -2.40
N ALA A 511 -4.45 -30.02 -3.29
CA ALA A 511 -3.30 -29.35 -3.91
C ALA A 511 -3.68 -28.76 -5.28
N GLY A 512 -3.84 -27.44 -5.32
CA GLY A 512 -4.45 -26.68 -6.41
C GLY A 512 -3.50 -26.33 -7.56
N SER A 513 -3.39 -25.03 -7.84
CA SER A 513 -2.57 -24.47 -8.92
C SER A 513 -1.07 -24.51 -8.60
N SER A 514 -0.23 -24.39 -9.63
CA SER A 514 1.24 -24.22 -9.52
C SER A 514 1.66 -22.77 -9.27
N GLU A 515 0.72 -21.83 -9.39
CA GLU A 515 0.82 -20.41 -9.05
C GLU A 515 -0.20 -20.09 -7.94
N PRO A 516 0.10 -19.17 -7.00
CA PRO A 516 -0.78 -18.92 -5.85
C PRO A 516 -1.98 -18.05 -6.24
N ASP A 517 -3.18 -18.55 -5.95
CA ASP A 517 -4.47 -17.84 -6.07
C ASP A 517 -5.10 -17.58 -4.69
N LEU A 518 -6.24 -16.89 -4.62
CA LEU A 518 -6.94 -16.60 -3.35
C LEU A 518 -7.29 -17.87 -2.55
N ASN A 519 -7.69 -18.94 -3.25
CA ASN A 519 -7.98 -20.26 -2.69
C ASN A 519 -6.75 -20.92 -2.03
N SER A 520 -5.54 -20.41 -2.27
CA SER A 520 -4.27 -20.94 -1.74
C SER A 520 -3.68 -20.12 -0.58
N LEU A 521 -4.36 -19.05 -0.14
CA LEU A 521 -3.85 -18.14 0.87
C LEU A 521 -4.36 -18.48 2.28
N TRP A 522 -3.43 -18.45 3.24
CA TRP A 522 -3.68 -18.80 4.63
C TRP A 522 -3.15 -17.69 5.55
N ILE A 523 -3.96 -17.24 6.50
CA ILE A 523 -3.50 -16.42 7.64
C ILE A 523 -2.99 -17.39 8.70
N ILE A 524 -1.70 -17.30 9.02
CA ILE A 524 -1.15 -18.04 10.16
C ILE A 524 -1.45 -17.29 11.47
N LYS A 525 -1.91 -18.00 12.52
CA LYS A 525 -2.10 -17.42 13.86
C LYS A 525 -1.38 -18.24 14.92
N PHE A 526 -0.76 -17.59 15.90
CA PHE A 526 -0.10 -18.26 17.03
C PHE A 526 0.14 -17.30 18.21
N ARG A 527 0.56 -17.84 19.36
CA ARG A 527 0.94 -17.04 20.54
C ARG A 527 2.40 -16.57 20.42
N GLY A 528 2.61 -15.26 20.36
CA GLY A 528 3.92 -14.61 20.18
C GLY A 528 3.96 -13.70 18.94
N GLU A 529 5.12 -13.11 18.63
CA GLU A 529 5.29 -12.32 17.38
C GLU A 529 5.86 -13.17 16.23
N THR A 530 6.85 -14.02 16.49
CA THR A 530 7.60 -14.78 15.46
C THR A 530 7.49 -16.29 15.69
N ALA A 531 7.33 -17.07 14.61
CA ALA A 531 7.26 -18.53 14.70
C ALA A 531 8.65 -19.16 14.90
N ILE A 532 8.73 -20.16 15.77
CA ILE A 532 9.95 -20.91 16.14
C ILE A 532 9.72 -22.39 15.84
N TYR A 533 10.71 -23.03 15.22
CA TYR A 533 10.67 -24.46 14.91
C TYR A 533 10.41 -25.32 16.16
N ASN A 534 9.55 -26.32 16.02
CA ASN A 534 9.04 -27.23 17.07
C ASN A 534 8.28 -26.57 18.25
N GLY A 535 8.63 -25.35 18.66
CA GLY A 535 8.10 -24.67 19.85
C GLY A 535 6.81 -23.88 19.64
N THR A 536 6.53 -23.40 18.44
CA THR A 536 5.28 -22.66 18.15
C THR A 536 4.16 -23.60 17.69
N LEU A 537 3.02 -23.52 18.37
CA LEU A 537 1.73 -24.07 17.93
C LEU A 537 0.97 -23.01 17.12
N ILE A 538 0.40 -23.40 15.98
CA ILE A 538 -0.20 -22.50 14.99
C ILE A 538 -1.60 -22.94 14.57
N GLU A 539 -2.47 -21.98 14.27
CA GLU A 539 -3.63 -22.17 13.39
C GLU A 539 -3.26 -21.74 11.97
N LEU A 540 -3.85 -22.38 10.96
CA LEU A 540 -3.84 -21.93 9.57
C LEU A 540 -5.27 -21.65 9.13
N ARG A 541 -5.61 -20.37 8.91
CA ARG A 541 -6.96 -19.95 8.51
C ARG A 541 -7.01 -19.64 7.03
N HIS A 542 -7.83 -20.36 6.27
CA HIS A 542 -8.10 -20.08 4.87
C HIS A 542 -8.70 -18.69 4.73
N ILE A 543 -8.24 -17.88 3.75
CA ILE A 543 -8.69 -16.49 3.61
C ILE A 543 -10.15 -16.41 3.19
N GLU A 544 -10.52 -16.97 2.04
CA GLU A 544 -11.85 -16.71 1.43
C GLU A 544 -13.01 -17.13 2.36
N SER A 545 -12.92 -18.33 2.96
CA SER A 545 -14.00 -18.87 3.81
C SER A 545 -13.82 -18.61 5.31
N GLY A 546 -12.69 -18.01 5.72
CA GLY A 546 -12.37 -17.75 7.13
C GLY A 546 -12.24 -18.98 8.05
N ARG A 547 -12.20 -20.20 7.49
CA ARG A 547 -12.19 -21.48 8.23
C ARG A 547 -10.76 -21.95 8.53
N ASN A 548 -10.57 -22.65 9.65
CA ASN A 548 -9.27 -23.17 10.08
C ASN A 548 -8.98 -24.57 9.50
N LEU A 549 -7.74 -24.84 9.10
CA LEU A 549 -7.25 -26.15 8.66
C LEU A 549 -7.18 -27.13 9.85
N GLY A 550 -7.79 -28.31 9.74
CA GLY A 550 -7.75 -29.32 10.80
C GLY A 550 -8.05 -30.75 10.32
N LEU A 551 -8.25 -31.67 11.27
CA LEU A 551 -8.62 -33.07 11.04
C LEU A 551 -9.98 -33.39 11.69
N CYS A 552 -10.90 -33.99 10.96
CA CYS A 552 -12.26 -34.26 11.47
C CYS A 552 -12.34 -35.65 12.15
N TYR A 553 -13.08 -35.74 13.26
CA TYR A 553 -13.27 -37.00 14.00
C TYR A 553 -14.75 -37.42 14.14
N PHE A 554 -14.97 -38.74 14.15
CA PHE A 554 -16.28 -39.37 14.18
C PHE A 554 -16.70 -39.73 15.61
N ALA A 555 -17.52 -38.85 16.20
CA ALA A 555 -18.29 -39.03 17.44
C ALA A 555 -17.51 -39.25 18.76
N PRO A 556 -17.98 -38.67 19.89
CA PRO A 556 -17.29 -38.70 21.20
C PRO A 556 -17.39 -40.05 21.95
N LYS A 557 -17.39 -41.16 21.21
CA LYS A 557 -17.42 -42.54 21.74
C LYS A 557 -16.53 -43.54 21.00
N VAL A 558 -16.03 -43.19 19.81
CA VAL A 558 -15.27 -44.12 18.94
C VAL A 558 -13.84 -43.63 18.67
N HIS A 559 -13.57 -42.33 18.81
CA HIS A 559 -12.25 -41.70 18.68
C HIS A 559 -11.56 -41.87 17.30
N THR A 560 -12.28 -42.39 16.30
CA THR A 560 -11.80 -42.56 14.92
C THR A 560 -11.87 -41.26 14.12
N TYR A 561 -10.89 -41.02 13.26
CA TYR A 561 -10.90 -39.89 12.31
C TYR A 561 -11.56 -40.27 10.97
N TYR A 562 -12.05 -39.26 10.26
CA TYR A 562 -12.54 -39.44 8.89
C TYR A 562 -11.41 -39.81 7.92
N LYS A 563 -11.80 -40.43 6.80
CA LYS A 563 -10.92 -41.12 5.86
C LYS A 563 -10.96 -40.43 4.50
N SER A 564 -9.77 -40.13 3.96
CA SER A 564 -9.64 -39.43 2.69
C SER A 564 -10.21 -40.23 1.52
N PRO A 565 -10.67 -39.58 0.42
CA PRO A 565 -11.49 -40.25 -0.60
C PRO A 565 -10.83 -41.40 -1.36
N ILE A 566 -9.49 -41.48 -1.45
CA ILE A 566 -8.78 -42.49 -2.24
C ILE A 566 -7.79 -43.31 -1.42
N THR A 567 -6.89 -42.66 -0.66
CA THR A 567 -5.78 -43.38 0.01
C THR A 567 -6.11 -43.87 1.42
N GLU A 568 -7.33 -43.63 1.91
CA GLU A 568 -7.77 -43.99 3.28
C GLU A 568 -6.83 -43.48 4.38
N HIS A 569 -6.10 -42.40 4.13
CA HIS A 569 -5.38 -41.64 5.15
C HIS A 569 -6.36 -40.77 5.97
N THR A 570 -5.83 -40.00 6.93
CA THR A 570 -6.67 -39.09 7.72
C THR A 570 -7.13 -37.92 6.84
N GLU A 571 -8.43 -37.66 6.80
CA GLU A 571 -9.01 -36.55 6.04
C GLU A 571 -8.64 -35.19 6.66
N VAL A 572 -8.21 -34.25 5.81
CA VAL A 572 -7.84 -32.87 6.18
C VAL A 572 -8.94 -31.95 5.67
N TYR A 573 -9.42 -31.01 6.48
CA TYR A 573 -10.59 -30.20 6.15
C TYR A 573 -10.47 -28.75 6.64
N CYS A 574 -11.37 -27.87 6.17
CA CYS A 574 -11.52 -26.51 6.67
C CYS A 574 -12.76 -26.36 7.57
N GLY A 575 -12.54 -26.08 8.86
CA GLY A 575 -13.56 -26.10 9.92
C GLY A 575 -13.73 -24.81 10.73
N LYS A 576 -14.57 -24.90 11.76
CA LYS A 576 -14.77 -23.85 12.78
C LYS A 576 -14.37 -24.31 14.19
N ASP A 577 -13.76 -25.48 14.30
CA ASP A 577 -13.54 -26.18 15.57
C ASP A 577 -12.22 -25.76 16.23
N ASP A 578 -12.21 -25.72 17.58
CA ASP A 578 -11.12 -25.19 18.40
C ASP A 578 -9.82 -26.03 18.40
N TYR A 579 -9.81 -27.20 17.75
CA TYR A 579 -8.72 -28.19 17.80
C TYR A 579 -7.87 -28.24 16.51
N CYS A 580 -7.36 -27.07 16.09
CA CYS A 580 -6.62 -26.88 14.84
C CYS A 580 -5.13 -26.46 15.05
N GLU A 581 -4.47 -26.94 16.11
CA GLU A 581 -3.09 -26.58 16.46
C GLU A 581 -2.02 -27.43 15.73
N TRP A 582 -1.44 -26.89 14.66
CA TRP A 582 -0.30 -27.47 13.94
C TRP A 582 1.06 -27.02 14.51
N ARG A 583 2.14 -27.69 14.09
CA ARG A 583 3.55 -27.41 14.38
C ARG A 583 4.36 -27.50 13.08
N PHE A 584 5.29 -26.58 12.87
CA PHE A 584 6.30 -26.74 11.83
C PHE A 584 7.53 -27.52 12.35
N LYS A 585 7.92 -28.57 11.61
CA LYS A 585 9.24 -29.20 11.71
C LYS A 585 10.08 -28.84 10.49
N HIS A 586 11.38 -28.67 10.66
CA HIS A 586 12.31 -28.45 9.55
C HIS A 586 12.59 -29.77 8.83
N SER A 587 12.34 -29.86 7.52
CA SER A 587 12.23 -31.17 6.84
C SER A 587 13.50 -32.04 6.90
N LYS A 588 14.67 -31.41 7.04
CA LYS A 588 16.00 -32.07 7.03
C LYS A 588 16.62 -32.27 8.43
N SER A 589 15.98 -31.82 9.51
CA SER A 589 16.49 -32.00 10.87
C SER A 589 15.41 -31.78 11.91
N GLU A 590 15.08 -32.82 12.68
CA GLU A 590 14.11 -32.74 13.77
C GLU A 590 14.53 -31.76 14.88
N ASN A 591 15.84 -31.62 15.10
CA ASN A 591 16.44 -30.75 16.13
C ASN A 591 16.92 -29.41 15.55
N HIS A 592 16.26 -28.88 14.52
CA HIS A 592 16.59 -27.53 14.04
C HIS A 592 16.05 -26.47 15.01
N GLU A 593 16.95 -25.76 15.68
CA GLU A 593 16.64 -24.60 16.51
C GLU A 593 16.73 -23.32 15.67
N GLY A 594 15.67 -22.51 15.69
CA GLY A 594 15.63 -21.25 14.94
C GLY A 594 14.23 -20.71 14.71
N TYR A 595 14.17 -19.53 14.10
CA TYR A 595 12.93 -18.91 13.66
C TYR A 595 12.58 -19.33 12.23
N LEU A 596 11.29 -19.47 11.96
CA LEU A 596 10.77 -19.84 10.64
C LEU A 596 10.85 -18.66 9.65
N LYS A 597 11.36 -18.93 8.45
CA LYS A 597 11.53 -17.94 7.37
C LYS A 597 10.72 -18.33 6.12
N SER A 598 10.40 -17.33 5.31
CA SER A 598 9.90 -17.53 3.95
C SER A 598 10.91 -18.30 3.11
N TYR A 599 10.39 -19.20 2.27
CA TYR A 599 11.08 -20.18 1.43
C TYR A 599 11.77 -21.34 2.16
N ASP A 600 11.62 -21.46 3.49
CA ASP A 600 12.02 -22.66 4.22
C ASP A 600 11.23 -23.91 3.76
N THR A 601 11.89 -25.08 3.77
CA THR A 601 11.22 -26.37 3.58
C THR A 601 10.86 -27.00 4.92
N ILE A 602 9.58 -27.28 5.09
CA ILE A 602 8.92 -27.67 6.33
C ILE A 602 8.07 -28.92 6.15
N ASN A 603 7.91 -29.67 7.22
CA ASN A 603 6.89 -30.70 7.35
C ASN A 603 5.87 -30.17 8.37
N LEU A 604 4.59 -30.11 7.98
CA LEU A 604 3.52 -29.63 8.86
C LEU A 604 2.96 -30.80 9.67
N ALA A 605 3.02 -30.69 11.00
CA ALA A 605 2.65 -31.76 11.93
C ALA A 605 1.50 -31.36 12.85
N MET A 606 0.63 -32.29 13.22
CA MET A 606 -0.43 -32.09 14.22
C MET A 606 -0.52 -33.31 15.13
N LYS A 607 -0.95 -33.13 16.40
CA LYS A 607 -1.24 -34.26 17.29
C LYS A 607 -2.72 -34.62 17.26
N LYS A 608 -3.02 -35.91 17.16
CA LYS A 608 -4.38 -36.45 17.35
C LYS A 608 -4.81 -36.27 18.80
N THR A 609 -5.99 -35.69 19.01
CA THR A 609 -6.56 -35.29 20.31
C THR A 609 -6.67 -36.44 21.32
N TYR A 610 -6.85 -37.67 20.85
CA TYR A 610 -7.11 -38.85 21.70
C TYR A 610 -5.90 -39.77 21.85
N ASP A 611 -5.24 -40.11 20.74
CA ASP A 611 -4.13 -41.08 20.75
C ASP A 611 -2.75 -40.45 21.07
N SER A 612 -2.66 -39.10 21.09
CA SER A 612 -1.41 -38.32 21.18
C SER A 612 -0.38 -38.56 20.06
N GLU A 613 -0.72 -39.41 19.09
CA GLU A 613 0.02 -39.67 17.86
C GLU A 613 0.21 -38.38 17.05
N GLU A 614 1.43 -38.14 16.57
CA GLU A 614 1.74 -37.03 15.68
C GLU A 614 1.60 -37.49 14.23
N VAL A 615 0.86 -36.72 13.42
CA VAL A 615 0.62 -36.96 12.00
C VAL A 615 1.06 -35.77 11.16
N PHE A 616 1.44 -36.04 9.92
CA PHE A 616 2.07 -35.05 9.02
C PHE A 616 1.20 -34.81 7.78
N LEU A 617 1.22 -33.58 7.26
CA LEU A 617 0.48 -33.18 6.06
C LEU A 617 1.20 -33.65 4.79
N ARG A 618 0.53 -34.47 3.98
CA ARG A 618 1.04 -35.08 2.75
C ARG A 618 0.23 -34.67 1.54
N SER A 619 0.88 -34.54 0.38
CA SER A 619 0.19 -34.60 -0.92
C SER A 619 0.99 -35.45 -1.91
N HIS A 620 0.35 -35.85 -3.00
CA HIS A 620 0.89 -36.77 -4.00
C HIS A 620 0.02 -36.75 -5.24
N ASP A 621 0.51 -37.29 -6.36
CA ASP A 621 -0.20 -37.31 -7.66
C ASP A 621 -1.53 -38.09 -7.70
N VAL A 622 -1.97 -38.69 -6.59
CA VAL A 622 -3.32 -39.27 -6.46
C VAL A 622 -4.38 -38.18 -6.55
N ARG A 623 -5.44 -38.45 -7.32
CA ARG A 623 -6.53 -37.52 -7.60
C ARG A 623 -7.90 -38.17 -7.45
N PHE A 624 -8.89 -37.36 -7.13
CA PHE A 624 -10.30 -37.74 -7.03
C PHE A 624 -11.18 -36.67 -7.69
N THR A 625 -12.45 -37.00 -7.95
CA THR A 625 -13.39 -36.12 -8.63
C THR A 625 -14.56 -35.72 -7.75
N ILE A 626 -14.96 -34.44 -7.84
CA ILE A 626 -16.22 -33.93 -7.28
C ILE A 626 -16.93 -33.17 -8.40
N GLY A 627 -18.14 -33.61 -8.75
CA GLY A 627 -18.82 -33.13 -9.95
C GLY A 627 -18.02 -33.47 -11.22
N ASN A 628 -17.67 -32.44 -11.99
CA ASN A 628 -16.83 -32.56 -13.19
C ASN A 628 -15.34 -32.31 -12.91
N ASP A 629 -15.01 -31.80 -11.73
CA ASP A 629 -13.69 -31.26 -11.41
C ASP A 629 -12.80 -32.30 -10.73
N THR A 630 -11.49 -32.22 -10.98
CA THR A 630 -10.48 -33.20 -10.53
C THR A 630 -9.48 -32.56 -9.57
N PHE A 631 -9.47 -33.02 -8.32
CA PHE A 631 -8.67 -32.48 -7.23
C PHE A 631 -7.52 -33.43 -6.87
N GLN A 632 -6.38 -32.88 -6.46
CA GLN A 632 -5.25 -33.67 -5.96
C GLN A 632 -5.37 -33.85 -4.45
N GLU A 633 -5.25 -35.09 -3.99
CA GLU A 633 -5.50 -35.44 -2.59
C GLU A 633 -4.45 -34.82 -1.65
N VAL A 634 -4.92 -34.33 -0.50
CA VAL A 634 -4.13 -33.85 0.63
C VAL A 634 -4.64 -34.58 1.88
N VAL A 635 -3.73 -35.14 2.66
CA VAL A 635 -4.06 -36.11 3.73
C VAL A 635 -3.13 -35.95 4.93
N CYS A 636 -3.49 -36.56 6.07
CA CYS A 636 -2.59 -36.76 7.19
C CYS A 636 -2.27 -38.23 7.49
N HIS A 637 -0.98 -38.53 7.65
CA HIS A 637 -0.43 -39.87 7.89
C HIS A 637 0.49 -39.90 9.12
N ASN A 638 0.70 -41.10 9.67
CA ASN A 638 1.65 -41.41 10.74
C ASN A 638 2.88 -42.20 10.23
N GLU A 639 2.95 -42.49 8.92
CA GLU A 639 4.05 -43.21 8.28
C GLU A 639 5.38 -42.43 8.26
N SER A 640 6.47 -43.12 7.90
CA SER A 640 7.78 -42.50 7.65
C SER A 640 7.72 -41.37 6.62
N LEU A 641 8.39 -40.27 6.95
CA LEU A 641 8.47 -39.06 6.13
C LEU A 641 9.28 -39.24 4.84
N GLY A 642 8.84 -38.59 3.76
CA GLY A 642 9.52 -38.50 2.47
C GLY A 642 9.20 -37.20 1.71
N GLY A 643 9.62 -37.10 0.45
CA GLY A 643 9.48 -35.86 -0.35
C GLY A 643 8.04 -35.41 -0.67
N ASN A 644 7.05 -36.27 -0.42
CA ASN A 644 5.61 -35.97 -0.52
C ASN A 644 5.04 -35.27 0.73
N ASP A 645 5.89 -35.09 1.74
CA ASP A 645 5.53 -34.52 3.05
C ASP A 645 6.24 -33.16 3.27
N GLU A 646 7.09 -32.78 2.30
CA GLU A 646 7.79 -31.50 2.25
C GLU A 646 6.91 -30.40 1.61
N TRP A 647 6.71 -29.32 2.35
CA TRP A 647 6.07 -28.09 1.89
C TRP A 647 7.07 -26.94 1.97
N ARG A 648 6.97 -25.97 1.07
CA ARG A 648 7.68 -24.69 1.16
C ARG A 648 6.69 -23.62 1.61
N ILE A 649 7.03 -22.90 2.68
CA ILE A 649 6.25 -21.75 3.13
C ILE A 649 6.68 -20.50 2.35
N GLU A 650 5.72 -19.74 1.81
CA GLU A 650 6.00 -18.53 1.02
C GLU A 650 5.22 -17.35 1.62
N LEU A 651 5.93 -16.32 2.09
CA LEU A 651 5.33 -15.15 2.74
C LEU A 651 4.78 -14.18 1.68
N ILE A 652 3.46 -14.02 1.67
CA ILE A 652 2.75 -13.19 0.68
C ILE A 652 2.55 -11.77 1.20
N CYS A 653 2.14 -11.60 2.46
CA CYS A 653 1.97 -10.29 3.08
C CYS A 653 2.15 -10.35 4.60
N LYS A 654 2.76 -9.31 5.19
CA LYS A 654 2.77 -9.08 6.63
C LYS A 654 1.57 -8.21 6.99
N ASN A 655 0.47 -8.80 7.44
CA ASN A 655 -0.69 -8.02 7.82
C ASN A 655 -0.41 -7.23 9.12
N LYS A 656 -1.01 -6.05 9.25
CA LYS A 656 -1.10 -5.30 10.51
C LYS A 656 -2.58 -5.07 10.80
N LEU A 657 -3.19 -5.98 11.56
CA LEU A 657 -4.38 -5.63 12.34
C LEU A 657 -3.95 -4.70 13.48
N GLY A 658 -3.80 -3.42 13.13
CA GLY A 658 -3.63 -2.34 14.08
C GLY A 658 -4.94 -2.09 14.80
N TYR A 659 -5.19 -2.86 15.86
CA TYR A 659 -6.21 -2.50 16.84
C TYR A 659 -5.76 -1.24 17.58
N GLU A 660 -6.33 -0.11 17.23
CA GLU A 660 -6.54 0.97 18.21
C GLU A 660 -7.65 0.55 19.18
N LEU A 661 -7.63 1.09 20.40
CA LEU A 661 -8.49 0.73 21.54
C LEU A 661 -9.66 1.71 21.73
#